data_AF-A0A428T8I9-F1
#
_entry.id   AF-A0A428T8I9-F1
#
_cell.length_a   1.000
_cell.length_b   1.000
_cell.length_c   1.000
_cell.angle_alpha   90.00
_cell.angle_beta   90.00
_cell.angle_gamma   90.00
#
_symmetry.space_group_name_H-M   'P 1'
#
loop_
_entity.id
_entity.type
_entity.pdbx_description
1 polymer ?
#
loop_
_entity_poly.entity_id
_entity_poly.type
_entity_poly.pdbx_seq_one_letter_code
_entity_poly.pdbx_strand_id
1 'polypeptide(L)'
;MTDWRQREFGKRPVRIANCSGYCGDPAEEMLKQATLGEVDFITGDYLAEVNLAANAEAFANGKHPGYEVSALEGLRMTLDVINTKRIKVALNGGALNPKGLAEAVVELVKEKNATLTVAYISGDDVLPEVRQRLQVTESSPLPHLDSVGNSTQFGQETTLPLDMNPETIVSANAYLGARGIVAAFRNGADIVIAGRVSDASPVIAAAWYWWSWSDTDYDQLAGGLVAGHLIECSAYVTGGNFAGFTDAKYGGWERVIHPGFPIAEVDADGSCVITKHPGTGGFVDEDTVKCQLLYELQGNVYLHSDSKASLDQVTVKEVGPDRVRVSGIRGLPPPPSTKVAIFYKGGYESQLLLNTAGYDWEAKCDLFEKQVRLQLGDKAKDMDILEFQRVGVPADNPRTQNSSTMYIRIVAQGKDSKSLMLVPKAVSDISLKHFHDMRTALPRPFIAYYPAIWDQSAIRERVTFINNATSTSIQPPINAGIPPVFEPLSSRDNYDTTSPVALAGQKRQIKLGDVALARSGDKGGNLNVGVFVRTQPQWDWLRTYLSREQMWRLLGDDADDSYTIERVEFPHIFAVHFVVYDDEVFDTVLWGSQDTTSPPADERGHRDSSGSPQGLCAGGESLSQQNSITEPDAGRATTQTQGAVDSGISDLQSLQNDSLQAYPDLLSTWPMDGHDEIGLTMPLSTWMLSQDQIVVTSIALFGSKLLDACDKYIKRKSTSTLPDQVEEWNQKLVRVAIGFGTRCMGLESYIYGVNGARYMEKVLSWRLGLEPKDKVPAPFRPTPLQSRQPTHFWGLDLFNWPELRDQLVLEHGSVDLDALTKDLVLHSVIEQPQRGVAVNVLDIFENQILRRDKSSYAQSGTCRNYLTDASWVLFEVGPEIQSMYGSVADPVEEAIIAELDRRMLNEEAMPRGCSESSLPSPGSYPGTDVAHFLGIDNFLGWKISQEFANKYPFLDCSTAISDYELAPSTDLFCW
;
A
#
# COMPACT_ATOMS: atom_id res chain seq x y z
N MET A 1 -10.67 2.89 39.31
CA MET A 1 -10.93 3.78 38.16
C MET A 1 -9.79 4.77 38.11
N THR A 2 -8.93 4.65 37.11
CA THR A 2 -7.89 5.66 36.78
C THR A 2 -8.57 6.98 36.43
N ASP A 3 -7.90 8.10 36.71
CA ASP A 3 -8.40 9.49 36.57
C ASP A 3 -8.52 9.95 35.10
N TRP A 4 -8.81 9.01 34.19
CA TRP A 4 -8.76 9.19 32.74
C TRP A 4 -9.83 10.16 32.26
N ARG A 5 -9.39 11.33 31.77
CA ARG A 5 -10.25 12.43 31.25
C ARG A 5 -11.45 12.77 32.15
N GLN A 6 -11.33 12.64 33.48
CA GLN A 6 -12.45 12.75 34.45
C GLN A 6 -13.27 14.04 34.33
N ARG A 7 -12.64 15.15 33.90
CA ARG A 7 -13.33 16.44 33.71
C ARG A 7 -14.12 16.55 32.42
N GLU A 8 -13.81 15.73 31.41
CA GLU A 8 -14.37 15.78 30.05
C GLU A 8 -15.28 14.59 29.73
N PHE A 9 -15.03 13.44 30.35
CA PHE A 9 -15.75 12.18 30.15
C PHE A 9 -17.27 12.39 30.27
N GLY A 10 -18.00 12.07 29.19
CA GLY A 10 -19.45 12.24 29.11
C GLY A 10 -19.95 13.70 29.18
N LYS A 11 -19.13 14.69 28.82
CA LYS A 11 -19.54 16.12 28.81
C LYS A 11 -19.47 16.84 27.47
N ARG A 12 -18.75 16.27 26.50
CA ARG A 12 -18.62 16.77 25.13
C ARG A 12 -18.63 15.60 24.15
N PRO A 13 -18.87 15.84 22.85
CA PRO A 13 -18.70 14.81 21.84
C PRO A 13 -17.34 14.11 21.97
N VAL A 14 -17.37 12.78 21.89
CA VAL A 14 -16.15 11.97 21.88
C VAL A 14 -15.48 12.08 20.52
N ARG A 15 -14.17 12.28 20.49
CA ARG A 15 -13.38 12.41 19.27
C ARG A 15 -12.70 11.07 19.00
N ILE A 16 -13.18 10.37 17.97
CA ILE A 16 -12.71 9.04 17.58
C ILE A 16 -12.04 9.15 16.23
N ALA A 17 -10.74 8.89 16.18
CA ALA A 17 -9.97 8.89 14.95
C ALA A 17 -9.74 7.47 14.47
N ASN A 18 -9.93 7.22 13.18
CA ASN A 18 -9.60 5.93 12.59
C ASN A 18 -8.22 5.98 11.95
N CYS A 19 -7.39 4.96 12.16
CA CYS A 19 -6.01 4.91 11.66
C CYS A 19 -5.77 3.89 10.56
N SER A 20 -6.78 3.08 10.21
CA SER A 20 -6.68 2.04 9.18
C SER A 20 -8.08 1.60 8.76
N GLY A 21 -8.28 1.37 7.47
CA GLY A 21 -9.43 0.67 6.89
C GLY A 21 -9.07 -0.58 6.12
N TYR A 22 -7.78 -0.88 5.97
CA TYR A 22 -7.28 -2.11 5.37
C TYR A 22 -5.82 -2.35 5.82
N CYS A 23 -5.36 -3.60 5.86
CA CYS A 23 -4.00 -3.92 6.29
C CYS A 23 -2.88 -3.26 5.47
N GLY A 24 -3.18 -2.84 4.23
CA GLY A 24 -2.28 -2.10 3.36
C GLY A 24 -2.17 -0.59 3.63
N ASP A 25 -2.96 -0.04 4.57
CA ASP A 25 -2.79 1.37 4.96
C ASP A 25 -1.43 1.59 5.67
N PRO A 26 -0.80 2.76 5.48
CA PRO A 26 0.46 3.07 6.14
C PRO A 26 0.31 3.11 7.66
N ALA A 27 1.16 2.37 8.37
CA ALA A 27 1.18 2.33 9.83
C ALA A 27 1.35 3.72 10.48
N GLU A 28 2.01 4.65 9.79
CA GLU A 28 2.22 6.04 10.23
C GLU A 28 0.92 6.85 10.39
N GLU A 29 -0.20 6.43 9.79
CA GLU A 29 -1.48 7.12 9.95
C GLU A 29 -1.96 7.08 11.41
N MET A 30 -1.62 6.03 12.17
CA MET A 30 -1.87 6.00 13.62
C MET A 30 -1.12 7.11 14.35
N LEU A 31 0.14 7.35 14.00
CA LEU A 31 0.96 8.40 14.58
C LEU A 31 0.41 9.79 14.22
N LYS A 32 0.01 9.99 12.96
CA LYS A 32 -0.61 11.23 12.50
C LYS A 32 -1.90 11.52 13.28
N GLN A 33 -2.78 10.53 13.44
CA GLN A 33 -4.03 10.68 14.22
C GLN A 33 -3.75 11.03 15.70
N ALA A 34 -2.70 10.47 16.30
CA ALA A 34 -2.34 10.77 17.68
C ALA A 34 -1.70 12.16 17.86
N THR A 35 -1.02 12.70 16.84
CA THR A 35 -0.16 13.89 16.96
C THR A 35 -0.79 15.16 16.40
N LEU A 36 -1.53 15.09 15.30
CA LEU A 36 -2.04 16.26 14.56
C LEU A 36 -3.20 16.99 15.25
N GLY A 37 -3.71 16.45 16.35
CA GLY A 37 -4.74 17.12 17.14
C GLY A 37 -5.14 16.32 18.37
N GLU A 38 -6.22 16.76 19.00
CA GLU A 38 -6.80 16.07 20.15
C GLU A 38 -7.76 14.98 19.69
N VAL A 39 -7.55 13.78 20.21
CA VAL A 39 -8.43 12.61 20.03
C VAL A 39 -8.55 11.89 21.37
N ASP A 40 -9.72 11.31 21.63
CA ASP A 40 -9.98 10.52 22.83
C ASP A 40 -9.65 9.05 22.59
N PHE A 41 -9.99 8.58 21.39
CA PHE A 41 -9.80 7.21 20.94
C PHE A 41 -9.15 7.17 19.57
N ILE A 42 -8.31 6.15 19.38
CA ILE A 42 -7.89 5.70 18.06
C ILE A 42 -8.48 4.31 17.83
N THR A 43 -9.13 4.15 16.68
CA THR A 43 -9.63 2.87 16.19
C THR A 43 -8.87 2.48 14.93
N GLY A 44 -8.90 1.20 14.57
CA GLY A 44 -8.34 0.75 13.30
C GLY A 44 -9.00 -0.55 12.86
N ASP A 45 -9.44 -0.54 11.60
CA ASP A 45 -9.87 -1.71 10.87
C ASP A 45 -8.74 -2.18 9.93
N TYR A 46 -8.28 -3.39 10.15
CA TYR A 46 -7.21 -4.02 9.39
C TYR A 46 -7.68 -5.26 8.64
N LEU A 47 -8.95 -5.67 8.80
CA LEU A 47 -9.41 -6.96 8.33
C LEU A 47 -10.37 -6.81 7.15
N ALA A 48 -9.90 -7.15 5.97
CA ALA A 48 -10.75 -7.52 4.84
C ALA A 48 -10.94 -9.04 4.78
N GLU A 49 -11.93 -9.50 4.04
CA GLU A 49 -12.13 -10.92 3.77
C GLU A 49 -10.88 -11.56 3.13
N VAL A 50 -10.20 -10.80 2.25
CA VAL A 50 -9.06 -11.28 1.46
C VAL A 50 -7.84 -11.62 2.31
N ASN A 51 -7.45 -10.77 3.28
CA ASN A 51 -6.28 -11.05 4.11
C ASN A 51 -6.56 -12.15 5.13
N LEU A 52 -7.78 -12.28 5.66
CA LEU A 52 -8.08 -13.35 6.62
C LEU A 52 -7.90 -14.74 6.01
N ALA A 53 -8.36 -14.94 4.78
CA ALA A 53 -8.17 -16.15 4.00
C ALA A 53 -6.69 -16.51 3.77
N ALA A 54 -5.93 -15.58 3.19
CA ALA A 54 -4.52 -15.81 2.85
C ALA A 54 -3.66 -16.03 4.10
N ASN A 55 -3.93 -15.26 5.16
CA ASN A 55 -3.18 -15.33 6.41
C ASN A 55 -3.50 -16.60 7.20
N ALA A 56 -4.68 -17.21 7.04
CA ALA A 56 -5.05 -18.43 7.76
C ALA A 56 -4.16 -19.61 7.40
N GLU A 57 -3.92 -19.84 6.11
CA GLU A 57 -3.03 -20.90 5.67
C GLU A 57 -1.58 -20.64 6.07
N ALA A 58 -1.11 -19.40 5.92
CA ALA A 58 0.25 -19.03 6.29
C ALA A 58 0.46 -19.19 7.80
N PHE A 59 -0.51 -18.79 8.63
CA PHE A 59 -0.47 -18.94 10.08
C PHE A 59 -0.48 -20.41 10.51
N ALA A 60 -1.38 -21.22 9.95
CA ALA A 60 -1.45 -22.67 10.23
C ALA A 60 -0.14 -23.39 9.89
N ASN A 61 0.60 -22.90 8.88
CA ASN A 61 1.90 -23.43 8.47
C ASN A 61 3.10 -22.77 9.18
N GLY A 62 2.87 -21.88 10.16
CA GLY A 62 3.93 -21.18 10.90
C GLY A 62 4.72 -20.14 10.08
N LYS A 63 4.18 -19.68 8.95
CA LYS A 63 4.80 -18.68 8.05
C LYS A 63 4.26 -17.26 8.25
N HIS A 64 3.29 -17.08 9.14
CA HIS A 64 2.68 -15.79 9.48
C HIS A 64 2.37 -15.77 10.99
N PRO A 65 2.46 -14.63 11.70
CA PRO A 65 2.18 -14.57 13.14
C PRO A 65 0.69 -14.69 13.52
N GLY A 66 -0.19 -14.62 12.53
CA GLY A 66 -1.65 -14.73 12.69
C GLY A 66 -2.35 -13.41 13.01
N TYR A 67 -1.61 -12.32 13.20
CA TYR A 67 -2.12 -10.95 13.39
C TYR A 67 -1.53 -9.99 12.35
N GLU A 68 -2.12 -8.81 12.20
CA GLU A 68 -1.70 -7.81 11.22
C GLU A 68 -0.48 -7.03 11.73
N VAL A 69 0.63 -7.16 10.99
CA VAL A 69 1.93 -6.57 11.37
C VAL A 69 1.87 -5.04 11.33
N SER A 70 1.10 -4.46 10.40
CA SER A 70 0.90 -3.00 10.30
C SER A 70 0.22 -2.41 11.54
N ALA A 71 -0.63 -3.17 12.25
CA ALA A 71 -1.23 -2.74 13.51
C ALA A 71 -0.19 -2.66 14.64
N LEU A 72 0.71 -3.65 14.74
CA LEU A 72 1.82 -3.63 15.69
C LEU A 72 2.79 -2.48 15.39
N GLU A 73 3.08 -2.25 14.11
CA GLU A 73 3.95 -1.16 13.67
C GLU A 73 3.38 0.21 14.01
N GLY A 74 2.09 0.43 13.75
CA GLY A 74 1.42 1.67 14.11
C GLY A 74 1.47 1.93 15.61
N LEU A 75 1.25 0.89 16.43
CA LEU A 75 1.41 0.98 17.88
C LEU A 75 2.85 1.28 18.30
N ARG A 76 3.85 0.65 17.67
CA ARG A 76 5.28 0.88 17.93
C ARG A 76 5.68 2.33 17.70
N MET A 77 5.19 2.94 16.61
CA MET A 77 5.42 4.35 16.28
C MET A 77 4.70 5.29 17.26
N THR A 78 3.54 4.90 17.78
CA THR A 78 2.60 5.82 18.43
C THR A 78 2.52 5.67 19.96
N LEU A 79 3.08 4.60 20.53
CA LEU A 79 2.88 4.23 21.93
C LEU A 79 3.24 5.35 22.92
N ASP A 80 4.32 6.08 22.67
CA ASP A 80 4.78 7.18 23.53
C ASP A 80 3.76 8.32 23.59
N VAL A 81 3.12 8.63 22.45
CA VAL A 81 2.05 9.64 22.36
C VAL A 81 0.78 9.13 23.01
N ILE A 82 0.41 7.87 22.77
CA ILE A 82 -0.73 7.20 23.43
C ILE A 82 -0.59 7.24 24.95
N ASN A 83 0.60 6.92 25.47
CA ASN A 83 0.88 6.94 26.91
C ASN A 83 0.84 8.37 27.48
N THR A 84 1.43 9.33 26.77
CA THR A 84 1.50 10.74 27.22
C THR A 84 0.13 11.42 27.21
N LYS A 85 -0.61 11.32 26.10
CA LYS A 85 -1.95 11.91 25.95
C LYS A 85 -3.05 11.06 26.59
N ARG A 86 -2.72 9.86 27.07
CA ARG A 86 -3.66 8.84 27.54
C ARG A 86 -4.76 8.59 26.51
N ILE A 87 -4.40 8.34 25.26
CA ILE A 87 -5.38 7.97 24.22
C ILE A 87 -5.78 6.50 24.44
N LYS A 88 -7.06 6.17 24.29
CA LYS A 88 -7.50 4.76 24.31
C LYS A 88 -7.51 4.19 22.89
N VAL A 89 -7.16 2.92 22.76
CA VAL A 89 -7.01 2.28 21.45
C VAL A 89 -7.84 0.99 21.37
N ALA A 90 -8.56 0.79 20.26
CA ALA A 90 -9.25 -0.46 19.95
C ALA A 90 -9.04 -0.84 18.48
N LEU A 91 -8.38 -1.97 18.23
CA LEU A 91 -8.03 -2.44 16.88
C LEU A 91 -8.56 -3.85 16.65
N ASN A 92 -9.01 -4.17 15.44
CA ASN A 92 -9.30 -5.55 15.02
C ASN A 92 -8.09 -6.25 14.35
N GLY A 93 -6.91 -5.60 14.36
CA GLY A 93 -5.68 -6.13 13.78
C GLY A 93 -5.13 -7.39 14.47
N GLY A 94 -5.80 -7.90 15.50
CA GLY A 94 -5.50 -9.22 16.06
C GLY A 94 -5.79 -10.36 15.08
N ALA A 95 -6.63 -10.12 14.07
CA ALA A 95 -6.98 -11.08 13.02
C ALA A 95 -7.30 -12.48 13.59
N LEU A 96 -6.49 -13.48 13.24
CA LEU A 96 -6.62 -14.88 13.67
C LEU A 96 -5.95 -15.15 15.04
N ASN A 97 -5.09 -14.23 15.50
CA ASN A 97 -4.32 -14.37 16.74
C ASN A 97 -4.36 -13.09 17.62
N PRO A 98 -5.53 -12.69 18.14
CA PRO A 98 -5.65 -11.49 18.98
C PRO A 98 -4.78 -11.55 20.23
N LYS A 99 -4.63 -12.76 20.79
CA LYS A 99 -3.74 -13.03 21.92
C LYS A 99 -2.28 -12.71 21.56
N GLY A 100 -1.78 -13.22 20.43
CA GLY A 100 -0.39 -13.03 20.02
C GLY A 100 -0.04 -11.56 19.78
N LEU A 101 -0.95 -10.79 19.17
CA LEU A 101 -0.74 -9.34 19.03
C LEU A 101 -0.75 -8.65 20.41
N ALA A 102 -1.68 -9.00 21.29
CA ALA A 102 -1.69 -8.42 22.64
C ALA A 102 -0.42 -8.75 23.44
N GLU A 103 0.15 -9.96 23.29
CA GLU A 103 1.43 -10.33 23.89
C GLU A 103 2.57 -9.47 23.33
N ALA A 104 2.63 -9.28 22.02
CA ALA A 104 3.62 -8.42 21.37
C ALA A 104 3.51 -6.96 21.83
N VAL A 105 2.29 -6.43 21.97
CA VAL A 105 2.04 -5.07 22.46
C VAL A 105 2.42 -4.93 23.94
N VAL A 106 2.23 -5.97 24.76
CA VAL A 106 2.71 -5.96 26.16
C VAL A 106 4.23 -5.88 26.24
N GLU A 107 4.95 -6.60 25.39
CA GLU A 107 6.41 -6.49 25.33
C GLU A 107 6.84 -5.08 24.88
N LEU A 108 6.16 -4.51 23.89
CA LEU A 108 6.38 -3.13 23.46
C LEU A 108 6.11 -2.11 24.59
N VAL A 109 5.05 -2.31 25.38
CA VAL A 109 4.75 -1.46 26.55
C VAL A 109 5.88 -1.51 27.58
N LYS A 110 6.47 -2.69 27.82
CA LYS A 110 7.62 -2.84 28.72
C LYS A 110 8.87 -2.17 28.15
N GLU A 111 9.16 -2.39 26.87
CA GLU A 111 10.30 -1.80 26.17
C GLU A 111 10.28 -0.26 26.28
N LYS A 112 9.11 0.34 26.10
CA LYS A 112 8.88 1.79 26.16
C LYS A 112 8.69 2.33 27.58
N ASN A 113 8.79 1.48 28.62
CA ASN A 113 8.51 1.84 30.02
C ASN A 113 7.14 2.55 30.22
N ALA A 114 6.13 2.16 29.43
CA ALA A 114 4.79 2.72 29.50
C ALA A 114 3.94 2.03 30.58
N THR A 115 2.88 2.69 31.03
CA THR A 115 1.97 2.18 32.07
C THR A 115 0.62 1.74 31.51
N LEU A 116 0.59 1.40 30.22
CA LEU A 116 -0.62 1.07 29.48
C LEU A 116 -1.07 -0.36 29.78
N THR A 117 -2.38 -0.54 29.97
CA THR A 117 -2.97 -1.86 30.16
C THR A 117 -3.50 -2.41 28.84
N VAL A 118 -3.13 -3.65 28.51
CA VAL A 118 -3.52 -4.32 27.26
C VAL A 118 -4.48 -5.47 27.55
N ALA A 119 -5.56 -5.56 26.78
CA ALA A 119 -6.49 -6.68 26.78
C ALA A 119 -6.75 -7.17 25.36
N TYR A 120 -7.12 -8.45 25.22
CA TYR A 120 -7.61 -9.00 23.97
C TYR A 120 -9.00 -9.60 24.10
N ILE A 121 -9.71 -9.64 22.97
CA ILE A 121 -11.04 -10.26 22.83
C ILE A 121 -10.89 -11.61 22.14
N SER A 122 -11.68 -12.57 22.59
CA SER A 122 -11.78 -13.92 22.02
C SER A 122 -13.24 -14.34 21.93
N GLY A 123 -13.53 -15.30 21.04
CA GLY A 123 -14.86 -15.85 20.80
C GLY A 123 -15.34 -15.71 19.36
N ASP A 124 -14.57 -15.04 18.51
CA ASP A 124 -14.82 -14.90 17.08
C ASP A 124 -14.46 -16.17 16.31
N ASP A 125 -13.36 -16.85 16.66
CA ASP A 125 -12.98 -18.13 16.03
C ASP A 125 -13.99 -19.24 16.39
N VAL A 126 -14.77 -19.65 15.39
CA VAL A 126 -15.78 -20.72 15.46
C VAL A 126 -15.43 -21.90 14.54
N LEU A 127 -14.17 -21.96 14.06
CA LEU A 127 -13.70 -23.02 13.16
C LEU A 127 -13.90 -24.43 13.74
N PRO A 128 -13.62 -24.71 15.04
CA PRO A 128 -13.88 -26.02 15.61
C PRO A 128 -15.36 -26.43 15.52
N GLU A 129 -16.27 -25.51 15.83
CA GLU A 129 -17.72 -25.73 15.80
C GLU A 129 -18.25 -25.93 14.37
N VAL A 130 -17.74 -25.14 13.41
CA VAL A 130 -18.09 -25.28 11.98
C VAL A 130 -17.64 -26.66 11.46
N ARG A 131 -16.38 -27.06 11.72
CA ARG A 131 -15.87 -28.38 11.31
C ARG A 131 -16.64 -29.52 11.96
N GLN A 132 -17.01 -29.39 13.23
CA GLN A 132 -17.81 -30.40 13.93
C GLN A 132 -19.20 -30.56 13.28
N ARG A 133 -19.87 -29.46 12.90
CA ARG A 133 -21.18 -29.51 12.24
C ARG A 133 -21.12 -30.22 10.89
N LEU A 134 -20.06 -29.99 10.10
CA LEU A 134 -19.89 -30.65 8.79
C LEU A 134 -19.57 -32.15 8.88
N GLN A 135 -19.00 -32.62 9.99
CA GLN A 135 -18.73 -34.05 10.20
C GLN A 135 -19.99 -34.85 10.55
N VAL A 136 -21.02 -34.20 11.11
CA VAL A 136 -22.27 -34.85 11.51
C VAL A 136 -23.27 -34.66 10.35
N THR A 137 -23.32 -35.64 9.46
CA THR A 137 -24.15 -35.68 8.22
C THR A 137 -25.68 -35.58 8.40
N GLU A 138 -26.16 -35.17 9.58
CA GLU A 138 -27.59 -35.05 9.92
C GLU A 138 -28.06 -33.60 10.18
N SER A 139 -27.17 -32.59 10.24
CA SER A 139 -27.58 -31.18 10.43
C SER A 139 -27.63 -30.40 9.12
N SER A 140 -28.73 -29.65 8.93
CA SER A 140 -28.92 -28.65 7.87
C SER A 140 -27.65 -27.84 7.59
N PRO A 141 -27.33 -27.50 6.31
CA PRO A 141 -26.18 -26.67 5.98
C PRO A 141 -26.25 -25.33 6.74
N LEU A 142 -25.09 -24.75 7.03
CA LEU A 142 -25.04 -23.41 7.64
C LEU A 142 -25.72 -22.43 6.69
N PRO A 143 -26.79 -21.73 7.12
CA PRO A 143 -27.54 -20.86 6.24
C PRO A 143 -26.68 -19.70 5.75
N HIS A 144 -26.77 -19.39 4.46
CA HIS A 144 -26.14 -18.21 3.86
C HIS A 144 -26.68 -16.91 4.47
N LEU A 145 -25.88 -15.84 4.46
CA LEU A 145 -26.23 -14.52 5.02
C LEU A 145 -27.56 -13.97 4.49
N ASP A 146 -27.85 -14.21 3.22
CA ASP A 146 -29.08 -13.72 2.58
C ASP A 146 -30.29 -14.68 2.67
N SER A 147 -30.12 -15.87 3.27
CA SER A 147 -31.21 -16.86 3.39
C SER A 147 -32.37 -16.41 4.30
N VAL A 148 -32.19 -15.32 5.05
CA VAL A 148 -33.20 -14.77 5.98
C VAL A 148 -33.51 -13.34 5.60
N GLY A 149 -34.80 -12.99 5.51
CA GLY A 149 -35.25 -11.62 5.27
C GLY A 149 -35.17 -11.15 3.81
N ASN A 150 -34.81 -12.03 2.87
CA ASN A 150 -34.92 -11.74 1.44
C ASN A 150 -36.26 -12.20 0.85
N SER A 151 -36.75 -11.47 -0.16
CA SER A 151 -37.92 -11.86 -0.96
C SER A 151 -37.59 -12.89 -2.06
N THR A 152 -36.30 -13.11 -2.32
CA THR A 152 -35.76 -13.96 -3.40
C THR A 152 -35.45 -15.38 -2.92
N GLN A 153 -35.74 -16.38 -3.75
CA GLN A 153 -35.34 -17.77 -3.52
C GLN A 153 -34.00 -18.01 -4.23
N PHE A 154 -32.95 -18.24 -3.46
CA PHE A 154 -31.63 -18.52 -4.04
C PHE A 154 -31.46 -19.99 -4.45
N GLY A 155 -30.57 -20.25 -5.42
CA GLY A 155 -30.25 -21.60 -5.92
C GLY A 155 -29.50 -22.51 -4.93
N GLN A 156 -29.22 -23.76 -5.34
CA GLN A 156 -28.53 -24.77 -4.50
C GLN A 156 -27.11 -24.36 -4.07
N GLU A 157 -26.49 -23.39 -4.75
CA GLU A 157 -25.15 -22.87 -4.47
C GLU A 157 -25.10 -21.93 -3.25
N THR A 158 -26.24 -21.62 -2.64
CA THR A 158 -26.33 -20.91 -1.34
C THR A 158 -26.19 -21.81 -0.12
N THR A 159 -25.60 -22.98 -0.29
CA THR A 159 -25.33 -23.89 0.83
C THR A 159 -23.90 -24.40 0.74
N LEU A 160 -23.16 -24.27 1.85
CA LEU A 160 -21.89 -24.97 2.03
C LEU A 160 -22.10 -26.47 1.68
N PRO A 161 -21.35 -27.02 0.69
CA PRO A 161 -21.56 -28.39 0.24
C PRO A 161 -21.52 -29.37 1.42
N LEU A 162 -22.57 -30.18 1.57
CA LEU A 162 -22.70 -31.12 2.68
C LEU A 162 -21.66 -32.25 2.65
N ASP A 163 -21.07 -32.51 1.48
CA ASP A 163 -19.98 -33.46 1.25
C ASP A 163 -18.59 -32.81 1.29
N MET A 164 -18.51 -31.51 1.60
CA MET A 164 -17.24 -30.81 1.76
C MET A 164 -16.40 -31.47 2.85
N ASN A 165 -15.14 -31.76 2.54
CA ASN A 165 -14.18 -32.20 3.53
C ASN A 165 -13.93 -31.06 4.54
N PRO A 166 -14.21 -31.24 5.85
CA PRO A 166 -14.02 -30.19 6.87
C PRO A 166 -12.59 -29.64 6.95
N GLU A 167 -11.59 -30.41 6.51
CA GLU A 167 -10.18 -29.99 6.46
C GLU A 167 -9.88 -28.96 5.35
N THR A 168 -10.83 -28.73 4.44
CA THR A 168 -10.70 -27.68 3.42
C THR A 168 -11.02 -26.29 3.93
N ILE A 169 -11.73 -26.18 5.06
CA ILE A 169 -12.02 -24.90 5.71
C ILE A 169 -10.78 -24.43 6.45
N VAL A 170 -10.28 -23.26 6.08
CA VAL A 170 -9.03 -22.69 6.61
C VAL A 170 -9.29 -21.69 7.73
N SER A 171 -10.44 -21.02 7.74
CA SER A 171 -10.86 -20.06 8.77
C SER A 171 -12.38 -19.99 8.85
N ALA A 172 -12.90 -19.76 10.06
CA ALA A 172 -14.29 -19.41 10.29
C ALA A 172 -14.39 -18.43 11.47
N ASN A 173 -14.69 -17.16 11.19
CA ASN A 173 -14.69 -16.09 12.20
C ASN A 173 -16.03 -15.35 12.23
N ALA A 174 -16.65 -15.30 13.41
CA ALA A 174 -17.88 -14.57 13.67
C ALA A 174 -17.62 -13.07 13.83
N TYR A 175 -18.53 -12.24 13.32
CA TYR A 175 -18.44 -10.79 13.42
C TYR A 175 -18.97 -10.36 14.79
N LEU A 176 -18.07 -10.25 15.75
CA LEU A 176 -18.43 -9.80 17.10
C LEU A 176 -18.86 -8.33 17.14
N GLY A 177 -19.61 -7.99 18.18
CA GLY A 177 -20.01 -6.62 18.48
C GLY A 177 -18.94 -5.81 19.21
N ALA A 178 -19.36 -4.68 19.76
CA ALA A 178 -18.62 -3.75 20.59
C ALA A 178 -18.54 -4.18 22.08
N ARG A 179 -19.36 -5.14 22.52
CA ARG A 179 -19.51 -5.52 23.95
C ARG A 179 -18.20 -5.88 24.63
N GLY A 180 -17.38 -6.74 24.02
CA GLY A 180 -16.07 -7.11 24.57
C GLY A 180 -15.13 -5.91 24.69
N ILE A 181 -15.15 -5.00 23.71
CA ILE A 181 -14.33 -3.79 23.74
C ILE A 181 -14.78 -2.85 24.87
N VAL A 182 -16.09 -2.65 25.03
CA VAL A 182 -16.66 -1.86 26.14
C VAL A 182 -16.35 -2.49 27.49
N ALA A 183 -16.47 -3.81 27.61
CA ALA A 183 -16.13 -4.55 28.83
C ALA A 183 -14.64 -4.39 29.17
N ALA A 184 -13.75 -4.44 28.18
CA ALA A 184 -12.32 -4.21 28.37
C ALA A 184 -12.03 -2.78 28.88
N PHE A 185 -12.61 -1.75 28.24
CA PHE A 185 -12.44 -0.37 28.68
C PHE A 185 -13.00 -0.11 30.09
N ARG A 186 -14.17 -0.67 30.42
CA ARG A 186 -14.76 -0.56 31.77
C ARG A 186 -13.89 -1.22 32.84
N ASN A 187 -13.13 -2.25 32.48
CA ASN A 187 -12.19 -2.93 33.37
C ASN A 187 -10.76 -2.37 33.32
N GLY A 188 -10.57 -1.23 32.65
CA GLY A 188 -9.33 -0.45 32.72
C GLY A 188 -8.32 -0.70 31.60
N ALA A 189 -8.70 -1.40 30.52
CA ALA A 189 -7.84 -1.49 29.33
C ALA A 189 -7.60 -0.10 28.73
N ASP A 190 -6.35 0.16 28.33
CA ASP A 190 -5.98 1.32 27.53
C ASP A 190 -5.86 0.94 26.05
N ILE A 191 -5.40 -0.28 25.76
CA ILE A 191 -5.33 -0.86 24.42
C ILE A 191 -6.14 -2.16 24.40
N VAL A 192 -7.06 -2.28 23.44
CA VAL A 192 -7.88 -3.46 23.21
C VAL A 192 -7.59 -4.04 21.83
N ILE A 193 -7.23 -5.31 21.80
CA ILE A 193 -6.95 -6.05 20.56
C ILE A 193 -8.05 -7.07 20.32
N ALA A 194 -8.79 -6.92 19.22
CA ALA A 194 -9.81 -7.85 18.79
C ALA A 194 -9.34 -8.69 17.60
N GLY A 195 -9.97 -9.86 17.42
CA GLY A 195 -9.97 -10.60 16.15
C GLY A 195 -11.06 -10.03 15.25
N ARG A 196 -11.91 -10.89 14.69
CA ARG A 196 -13.06 -10.41 13.89
C ARG A 196 -14.13 -9.80 14.80
N VAL A 197 -14.22 -8.48 14.76
CA VAL A 197 -15.39 -7.69 15.14
C VAL A 197 -15.97 -7.08 13.87
N SER A 198 -17.24 -6.67 13.89
CA SER A 198 -17.75 -5.79 12.84
C SER A 198 -16.94 -4.50 12.80
N ASP A 199 -16.74 -3.96 11.61
CA ASP A 199 -15.77 -2.89 11.32
C ASP A 199 -16.07 -1.61 12.13
N ALA A 200 -17.36 -1.28 12.30
CA ALA A 200 -17.81 -0.16 13.12
C ALA A 200 -17.76 -0.41 14.65
N SER A 201 -17.58 -1.66 15.11
CA SER A 201 -17.64 -2.03 16.55
C SER A 201 -16.62 -1.27 17.42
N PRO A 202 -15.36 -1.04 17.03
CA PRO A 202 -14.42 -0.23 17.80
C PRO A 202 -14.93 1.20 18.04
N VAL A 203 -15.59 1.80 17.05
CA VAL A 203 -16.13 3.17 17.15
C VAL A 203 -17.38 3.20 18.03
N ILE A 204 -18.29 2.23 17.85
CA ILE A 204 -19.43 2.03 18.75
C ILE A 204 -18.94 1.88 20.20
N ALA A 205 -17.92 1.06 20.44
CA ALA A 205 -17.39 0.80 21.77
C ALA A 205 -16.79 2.06 22.42
N ALA A 206 -16.07 2.86 21.65
CA ALA A 206 -15.50 4.13 22.12
C ALA A 206 -16.60 5.10 22.55
N ALA A 207 -17.64 5.30 21.73
CA ALA A 207 -18.76 6.18 22.06
C ALA A 207 -19.61 5.65 23.22
N TRP A 208 -19.90 4.34 23.22
CA TRP A 208 -20.63 3.66 24.28
C TRP A 208 -19.91 3.80 25.63
N TYR A 209 -18.60 3.55 25.66
CA TYR A 209 -17.82 3.72 26.88
C TYR A 209 -17.81 5.19 27.33
N TRP A 210 -17.54 6.14 26.42
CA TRP A 210 -17.45 7.57 26.75
C TRP A 210 -18.74 8.15 27.35
N TRP A 211 -19.88 7.86 26.72
CA TRP A 211 -21.18 8.36 27.16
C TRP A 211 -21.85 7.48 28.21
N SER A 212 -21.22 6.35 28.56
CA SER A 212 -21.76 5.36 29.51
C SER A 212 -23.17 4.89 29.13
N TRP A 213 -23.42 4.71 27.82
CA TRP A 213 -24.69 4.19 27.33
C TRP A 213 -25.00 2.81 27.93
N SER A 214 -26.28 2.47 27.96
CA SER A 214 -26.80 1.14 28.21
C SER A 214 -26.68 0.26 26.96
N ASP A 215 -26.77 -1.06 27.12
CA ASP A 215 -26.78 -2.01 26.01
C ASP A 215 -28.12 -2.12 25.26
N THR A 216 -29.05 -1.22 25.61
CA THR A 216 -30.40 -1.07 25.07
C THR A 216 -30.69 0.37 24.62
N ASP A 217 -29.70 1.26 24.67
CA ASP A 217 -29.75 2.62 24.13
C ASP A 217 -29.60 2.56 22.60
N TYR A 218 -30.54 1.89 21.93
CA TYR A 218 -30.39 1.47 20.55
C TYR A 218 -30.19 2.63 19.58
N ASP A 219 -30.88 3.76 19.78
CA ASP A 219 -30.69 4.96 18.93
C ASP A 219 -29.24 5.44 18.98
N GLN A 220 -28.63 5.43 20.16
CA GLN A 220 -27.24 5.84 20.37
C GLN A 220 -26.27 4.82 19.77
N LEU A 221 -26.51 3.52 19.97
CA LEU A 221 -25.70 2.44 19.38
C LEU A 221 -25.76 2.47 17.85
N ALA A 222 -26.94 2.72 17.27
CA ALA A 222 -27.14 2.85 15.83
C ALA A 222 -26.48 4.13 15.27
N GLY A 223 -26.51 5.24 16.00
CA GLY A 223 -25.73 6.43 15.67
C GLY A 223 -24.22 6.17 15.68
N GLY A 224 -23.73 5.42 16.67
CA GLY A 224 -22.36 4.93 16.74
C GLY A 224 -21.99 4.00 15.57
N LEU A 225 -22.91 3.14 15.13
CA LEU A 225 -22.73 2.27 13.96
C LEU A 225 -22.51 3.11 12.69
N VAL A 226 -23.36 4.10 12.44
CA VAL A 226 -23.20 4.98 11.28
C VAL A 226 -21.94 5.85 11.38
N ALA A 227 -21.59 6.33 12.58
CA ALA A 227 -20.33 7.04 12.79
C ALA A 227 -19.10 6.16 12.49
N GLY A 228 -19.13 4.89 12.89
CA GLY A 228 -18.08 3.90 12.60
C GLY A 228 -17.95 3.64 11.11
N HIS A 229 -19.08 3.35 10.45
CA HIS A 229 -19.13 3.12 9.01
C HIS A 229 -18.56 4.27 8.17
N LEU A 230 -18.78 5.51 8.63
CA LEU A 230 -18.25 6.69 7.96
C LEU A 230 -16.73 6.84 8.10
N ILE A 231 -16.09 6.26 9.12
CA ILE A 231 -14.65 6.44 9.37
C ILE A 231 -13.79 5.18 9.19
N GLU A 232 -14.39 4.00 9.05
CA GLU A 232 -13.68 2.71 8.97
C GLU A 232 -12.85 2.55 7.68
N CYS A 233 -13.37 2.92 6.49
CA CYS A 233 -12.69 2.74 5.20
C CYS A 233 -11.64 3.84 4.88
N SER A 234 -10.72 4.07 5.80
CA SER A 234 -9.55 4.95 5.62
C SER A 234 -9.98 6.35 5.19
N ALA A 235 -9.52 6.84 4.03
CA ALA A 235 -9.77 8.18 3.54
C ALA A 235 -11.04 8.33 2.68
N TYR A 236 -11.94 7.33 2.58
CA TYR A 236 -13.10 7.42 1.68
C TYR A 236 -14.00 8.64 1.96
N VAL A 237 -14.34 8.89 3.22
CA VAL A 237 -15.17 10.05 3.59
C VAL A 237 -14.44 11.40 3.48
N THR A 238 -13.12 11.36 3.30
CA THR A 238 -12.26 12.56 3.13
C THR A 238 -11.81 12.78 1.68
N GLY A 239 -12.41 12.06 0.72
CA GLY A 239 -12.18 12.23 -0.72
C GLY A 239 -11.46 11.06 -1.40
N GLY A 240 -11.09 10.01 -0.66
CA GLY A 240 -10.57 8.76 -1.21
C GLY A 240 -11.61 8.07 -2.09
N ASN A 241 -11.21 7.66 -3.29
CA ASN A 241 -12.09 6.99 -4.26
C ASN A 241 -13.39 7.79 -4.59
N PHE A 242 -13.34 9.12 -4.46
CA PHE A 242 -14.48 9.98 -4.71
C PHE A 242 -14.68 10.23 -6.21
N ALA A 243 -15.82 9.81 -6.77
CA ALA A 243 -16.11 9.92 -8.21
C ALA A 243 -16.14 11.38 -8.73
N GLY A 244 -16.41 12.35 -7.85
CA GLY A 244 -16.45 13.77 -8.19
C GLY A 244 -15.10 14.48 -8.25
N PHE A 245 -13.96 13.78 -8.11
CA PHE A 245 -12.64 14.39 -7.93
C PHE A 245 -12.17 15.36 -9.03
N THR A 246 -12.74 15.26 -10.24
CA THR A 246 -12.39 16.14 -11.37
C THR A 246 -13.14 17.47 -11.38
N ASP A 247 -14.22 17.59 -10.60
CA ASP A 247 -15.04 18.79 -10.57
C ASP A 247 -14.27 19.92 -9.84
N ALA A 248 -14.09 21.03 -10.55
CA ALA A 248 -13.37 22.20 -10.07
C ALA A 248 -13.95 22.76 -8.76
N LYS A 249 -15.23 22.49 -8.45
CA LYS A 249 -15.84 22.91 -7.18
C LYS A 249 -15.16 22.29 -5.96
N TYR A 250 -14.50 21.15 -6.10
CA TYR A 250 -13.80 20.47 -5.02
C TYR A 250 -12.31 20.84 -4.93
N GLY A 251 -11.81 21.70 -5.82
CA GLY A 251 -10.38 22.03 -5.92
C GLY A 251 -9.58 21.12 -6.86
N GLY A 252 -10.27 20.24 -7.60
CA GLY A 252 -9.66 19.34 -8.58
C GLY A 252 -8.77 18.25 -7.96
N TRP A 253 -8.05 17.54 -8.82
CA TRP A 253 -7.25 16.36 -8.46
C TRP A 253 -6.18 16.63 -7.38
N GLU A 254 -5.60 17.83 -7.33
CA GLU A 254 -4.57 18.23 -6.36
C GLU A 254 -5.02 18.05 -4.90
N ARG A 255 -6.32 18.27 -4.61
CA ARG A 255 -6.83 18.18 -3.24
C ARG A 255 -6.91 16.75 -2.73
N VAL A 256 -7.01 15.76 -3.61
CA VAL A 256 -7.24 14.34 -3.24
C VAL A 256 -6.04 13.44 -3.54
N ILE A 257 -4.85 14.01 -3.79
CA ILE A 257 -3.61 13.22 -3.96
C ILE A 257 -3.24 12.50 -2.65
N HIS A 258 -3.38 13.20 -1.51
CA HIS A 258 -3.05 12.68 -0.18
C HIS A 258 -4.16 13.03 0.83
N PRO A 259 -5.36 12.43 0.72
CA PRO A 259 -6.45 12.72 1.64
C PRO A 259 -6.10 12.23 3.05
N GLY A 260 -6.28 13.11 4.05
CA GLY A 260 -6.06 12.73 5.45
C GLY A 260 -7.16 11.83 5.99
N PHE A 261 -6.90 11.10 7.06
CA PHE A 261 -7.89 10.18 7.63
C PHE A 261 -8.94 10.90 8.49
N PRO A 262 -10.16 10.35 8.58
CA PRO A 262 -11.30 11.00 9.23
C PRO A 262 -11.30 10.88 10.75
N ILE A 263 -12.12 11.73 11.36
CA ILE A 263 -12.45 11.76 12.78
C ILE A 263 -13.97 11.86 12.89
N ALA A 264 -14.58 11.04 13.73
CA ALA A 264 -15.96 11.19 14.16
C ALA A 264 -16.02 11.88 15.53
N GLU A 265 -16.84 12.92 15.63
CA GLU A 265 -17.19 13.56 16.89
C GLU A 265 -18.61 13.13 17.28
N VAL A 266 -18.73 12.09 18.12
CA VAL A 266 -20.03 11.45 18.44
C VAL A 266 -20.62 12.07 19.71
N ASP A 267 -21.83 12.60 19.60
CA ASP A 267 -22.59 13.26 20.67
C ASP A 267 -23.38 12.27 21.52
N ALA A 268 -23.94 12.73 22.64
CA ALA A 268 -24.61 11.88 23.63
C ALA A 268 -25.83 11.14 23.08
N ASP A 269 -26.48 11.70 22.06
CA ASP A 269 -27.65 11.14 21.39
C ASP A 269 -27.31 10.19 20.23
N GLY A 270 -26.02 9.97 19.95
CA GLY A 270 -25.54 9.16 18.83
C GLY A 270 -25.39 9.91 17.51
N SER A 271 -25.85 11.16 17.42
CA SER A 271 -25.53 12.02 16.27
C SER A 271 -24.02 12.31 16.23
N CYS A 272 -23.47 12.58 15.04
CA CYS A 272 -22.04 12.83 14.93
C CYS A 272 -21.70 13.97 13.98
N VAL A 273 -20.50 14.52 14.13
CA VAL A 273 -19.85 15.37 13.12
C VAL A 273 -18.64 14.63 12.58
N ILE A 274 -18.62 14.39 11.27
CA ILE A 274 -17.45 13.86 10.57
C ILE A 274 -16.54 15.03 10.21
N THR A 275 -15.25 14.87 10.47
CA THR A 275 -14.22 15.86 10.19
C THR A 275 -12.87 15.18 9.95
N LYS A 276 -11.81 15.98 9.83
CA LYS A 276 -10.42 15.51 9.71
C LYS A 276 -9.47 16.48 10.41
N HIS A 277 -8.21 16.09 10.60
CA HIS A 277 -7.21 17.02 11.11
C HIS A 277 -7.01 18.24 10.18
N PRO A 278 -6.84 19.46 10.71
CA PRO A 278 -6.44 20.62 9.92
C PRO A 278 -5.09 20.39 9.23
N GLY A 279 -4.91 20.95 8.04
CA GLY A 279 -3.64 20.89 7.31
C GLY A 279 -3.35 19.57 6.58
N THR A 280 -4.20 18.56 6.71
CA THR A 280 -4.14 17.35 5.87
C THR A 280 -4.86 17.56 4.54
N GLY A 281 -4.51 16.79 3.51
CA GLY A 281 -5.21 16.82 2.23
C GLY A 281 -6.65 16.29 2.33
N GLY A 282 -7.35 16.25 1.19
CA GLY A 282 -8.75 15.83 1.11
C GLY A 282 -9.74 16.90 1.58
N PHE A 283 -10.99 16.50 1.76
CA PHE A 283 -12.07 17.35 2.25
C PHE A 283 -13.24 16.54 2.79
N VAL A 284 -14.02 17.13 3.70
CA VAL A 284 -15.26 16.52 4.21
C VAL A 284 -16.43 17.45 3.90
N ASP A 285 -17.33 16.99 3.04
CA ASP A 285 -18.54 17.72 2.66
C ASP A 285 -19.76 16.77 2.58
N GLU A 286 -20.95 17.31 2.26
CA GLU A 286 -22.13 16.45 2.19
C GLU A 286 -22.00 15.32 1.15
N ASP A 287 -21.28 15.54 0.05
CA ASP A 287 -21.17 14.57 -1.03
C ASP A 287 -20.20 13.43 -0.66
N THR A 288 -19.07 13.72 0.00
CA THR A 288 -18.16 12.67 0.48
C THR A 288 -18.80 11.82 1.58
N VAL A 289 -19.57 12.46 2.48
CA VAL A 289 -20.32 11.75 3.53
C VAL A 289 -21.45 10.91 2.94
N LYS A 290 -22.21 11.41 1.95
CA LYS A 290 -23.24 10.61 1.25
C LYS A 290 -22.62 9.45 0.47
N CYS A 291 -21.49 9.67 -0.19
CA CYS A 291 -20.75 8.60 -0.86
C CYS A 291 -20.40 7.49 0.13
N GLN A 292 -19.72 7.81 1.23
CA GLN A 292 -19.34 6.79 2.20
C GLN A 292 -20.55 6.15 2.87
N LEU A 293 -21.58 6.92 3.26
CA LEU A 293 -22.79 6.37 3.87
C LEU A 293 -23.49 5.32 2.98
N LEU A 294 -23.48 5.51 1.66
CA LEU A 294 -24.15 4.62 0.72
C LEU A 294 -23.30 3.41 0.31
N TYR A 295 -22.05 3.33 0.75
CA TYR A 295 -21.13 2.23 0.48
C TYR A 295 -21.53 0.98 1.28
N GLU A 296 -21.56 -0.20 0.65
CA GLU A 296 -21.82 -1.51 1.28
C GLU A 296 -23.13 -1.66 2.11
N LEU A 297 -24.08 -0.74 1.91
CA LEU A 297 -25.41 -0.86 2.50
C LEU A 297 -26.24 -1.91 1.75
N GLN A 298 -26.98 -2.72 2.50
CA GLN A 298 -27.90 -3.73 1.97
C GLN A 298 -29.38 -3.33 2.24
N GLY A 299 -29.77 -2.15 1.75
CA GLY A 299 -31.10 -1.55 1.95
C GLY A 299 -31.10 -0.42 2.98
N ASN A 300 -32.27 -0.13 3.56
CA ASN A 300 -32.48 0.97 4.52
C ASN A 300 -32.27 0.61 6.00
N VAL A 301 -32.14 -0.68 6.32
CA VAL A 301 -31.85 -1.17 7.68
C VAL A 301 -30.47 -1.80 7.71
N TYR A 302 -29.52 -1.12 8.37
CA TYR A 302 -28.15 -1.59 8.51
C TYR A 302 -28.02 -2.50 9.74
N LEU A 303 -27.61 -3.75 9.52
CA LEU A 303 -27.50 -4.78 10.54
C LEU A 303 -26.12 -4.75 11.24
N HIS A 304 -26.13 -4.91 12.57
CA HIS A 304 -24.95 -5.08 13.39
C HIS A 304 -25.27 -5.98 14.61
N SER A 305 -24.23 -6.59 15.21
CA SER A 305 -24.37 -7.56 16.30
C SER A 305 -24.97 -6.97 17.59
N ASP A 306 -24.83 -5.66 17.81
CA ASP A 306 -25.36 -4.99 19.01
C ASP A 306 -26.64 -4.18 18.80
N SER A 307 -26.91 -3.74 17.57
CA SER A 307 -28.12 -2.99 17.21
C SER A 307 -28.37 -3.05 15.69
N LYS A 308 -29.58 -2.72 15.24
CA LYS A 308 -29.82 -2.37 13.83
C LYS A 308 -30.04 -0.86 13.72
N ALA A 309 -29.62 -0.26 12.61
CA ALA A 309 -29.85 1.15 12.31
C ALA A 309 -30.84 1.30 11.15
N SER A 310 -32.00 1.91 11.40
CA SER A 310 -32.89 2.41 10.34
C SER A 310 -32.37 3.75 9.85
N LEU A 311 -32.19 3.84 8.54
CA LEU A 311 -31.63 5.00 7.83
C LEU A 311 -32.70 5.84 7.13
N ASP A 312 -33.99 5.54 7.33
CA ASP A 312 -35.12 6.21 6.63
C ASP A 312 -35.15 7.72 6.84
N GLN A 313 -34.65 8.18 7.99
CA GLN A 313 -34.66 9.58 8.42
C GLN A 313 -33.25 10.19 8.47
N VAL A 314 -32.25 9.52 7.88
CA VAL A 314 -30.85 9.98 7.92
C VAL A 314 -30.71 11.33 7.23
N THR A 315 -30.07 12.28 7.89
CA THR A 315 -29.77 13.61 7.37
C THR A 315 -28.27 13.84 7.39
N VAL A 316 -27.74 14.42 6.32
CA VAL A 316 -26.33 14.82 6.19
C VAL A 316 -26.32 16.32 5.90
N LYS A 317 -25.66 17.11 6.75
CA LYS A 317 -25.64 18.58 6.63
C LYS A 317 -24.28 19.16 6.97
N GLU A 318 -23.77 20.03 6.11
CA GLU A 318 -22.59 20.84 6.45
C GLU A 318 -22.84 21.74 7.66
N VAL A 319 -21.89 21.76 8.59
CA VAL A 319 -21.91 22.61 9.79
C VAL A 319 -20.65 23.47 9.92
N GLY A 320 -19.73 23.36 8.97
CA GLY A 320 -18.52 24.17 8.85
C GLY A 320 -17.55 23.60 7.82
N PRO A 321 -16.42 24.27 7.57
CA PRO A 321 -15.38 23.75 6.68
C PRO A 321 -14.86 22.39 7.17
N ASP A 322 -14.84 21.39 6.28
CA ASP A 322 -14.47 20.00 6.60
C ASP A 322 -15.23 19.42 7.80
N ARG A 323 -16.50 19.82 7.97
CA ARG A 323 -17.35 19.41 9.10
C ARG A 323 -18.79 19.18 8.66
N VAL A 324 -19.22 17.93 8.75
CA VAL A 324 -20.55 17.52 8.31
C VAL A 324 -21.24 16.76 9.44
N ARG A 325 -22.42 17.24 9.82
CA ARG A 325 -23.26 16.61 10.83
C ARG A 325 -24.13 15.52 10.20
N VAL A 326 -24.17 14.36 10.84
CA VAL A 326 -25.03 13.22 10.51
C VAL A 326 -25.97 12.95 11.69
N SER A 327 -27.27 12.82 11.41
CA SER A 327 -28.32 12.62 12.42
C SER A 327 -29.56 11.94 11.83
N GLY A 328 -30.55 11.62 12.66
CA GLY A 328 -31.81 11.01 12.22
C GLY A 328 -31.75 9.48 12.08
N ILE A 329 -30.75 8.84 12.66
CA ILE A 329 -30.63 7.39 12.74
C ILE A 329 -31.51 6.90 13.88
N ARG A 330 -32.34 5.89 13.61
CA ARG A 330 -33.15 5.21 14.64
C ARG A 330 -32.60 3.82 14.87
N GLY A 331 -32.42 3.45 16.13
CA GLY A 331 -31.95 2.14 16.53
C GLY A 331 -33.06 1.16 16.81
N LEU A 332 -32.77 -0.11 16.55
CA LEU A 332 -33.60 -1.27 16.86
C LEU A 332 -32.75 -2.36 17.53
N PRO A 333 -33.37 -3.29 18.30
CA PRO A 333 -32.66 -4.44 18.84
C PRO A 333 -31.94 -5.25 17.74
N PRO A 334 -30.79 -5.87 18.02
CA PRO A 334 -30.06 -6.66 17.04
C PRO A 334 -30.81 -7.95 16.65
N PRO A 335 -30.50 -8.55 15.49
CA PRO A 335 -31.02 -9.87 15.14
C PRO A 335 -30.49 -10.96 16.09
N PRO A 336 -31.19 -12.10 16.24
CA PRO A 336 -30.68 -13.24 17.03
C PRO A 336 -29.43 -13.89 16.45
N SER A 337 -29.01 -13.46 15.26
CA SER A 337 -27.87 -14.00 14.54
C SER A 337 -26.82 -12.96 14.14
N THR A 338 -25.60 -13.40 13.86
CA THR A 338 -24.51 -12.58 13.30
C THR A 338 -23.87 -13.26 12.08
N LYS A 339 -23.13 -12.49 11.29
CA LYS A 339 -22.34 -12.97 10.15
C LYS A 339 -21.16 -13.81 10.65
N VAL A 340 -20.87 -14.91 9.97
CA VAL A 340 -19.62 -15.67 10.08
C VAL A 340 -18.99 -15.70 8.69
N ALA A 341 -17.72 -15.27 8.60
CA ALA A 341 -16.93 -15.44 7.40
C ALA A 341 -16.28 -16.82 7.42
N ILE A 342 -16.64 -17.69 6.47
CA ILE A 342 -16.06 -19.02 6.32
C ILE A 342 -15.21 -19.03 5.05
N PHE A 343 -13.95 -19.42 5.18
CA PHE A 343 -13.00 -19.50 4.07
C PHE A 343 -12.57 -20.94 3.85
N TYR A 344 -12.58 -21.39 2.59
CA TYR A 344 -12.18 -22.75 2.24
C TYR A 344 -11.43 -22.81 0.92
N LYS A 345 -10.67 -23.89 0.71
CA LYS A 345 -9.91 -24.11 -0.53
C LYS A 345 -10.88 -24.33 -1.71
N GLY A 346 -10.98 -23.34 -2.60
CA GLY A 346 -11.91 -23.34 -3.73
C GLY A 346 -11.41 -24.14 -4.94
N GLY A 347 -10.11 -24.36 -5.05
CA GLY A 347 -9.50 -25.06 -6.18
C GLY A 347 -8.31 -24.28 -6.73
N TYR A 348 -8.20 -24.20 -8.05
CA TYR A 348 -7.18 -23.45 -8.76
C TYR A 348 -7.81 -22.48 -9.76
N GLU A 349 -7.12 -21.37 -10.02
CA GLU A 349 -7.45 -20.39 -11.04
C GLU A 349 -6.23 -20.09 -11.90
N SER A 350 -6.42 -19.92 -13.21
CA SER A 350 -5.42 -19.40 -14.15
C SER A 350 -6.00 -18.20 -14.88
N GLN A 351 -5.21 -17.11 -14.97
CA GLN A 351 -5.58 -15.90 -15.71
C GLN A 351 -4.54 -15.59 -16.79
N LEU A 352 -4.87 -15.75 -18.06
CA LEU A 352 -3.97 -15.40 -19.17
C LEU A 352 -4.33 -14.03 -19.70
N LEU A 353 -3.41 -13.06 -19.61
CA LEU A 353 -3.61 -11.72 -20.14
C LEU A 353 -2.81 -11.54 -21.43
N LEU A 354 -3.50 -11.40 -22.56
CA LEU A 354 -2.91 -11.33 -23.89
C LEU A 354 -3.24 -10.00 -24.57
N ASN A 355 -2.27 -9.45 -25.29
CA ASN A 355 -2.42 -8.17 -26.00
C ASN A 355 -2.94 -8.40 -27.43
N THR A 356 -4.01 -7.70 -27.81
CA THR A 356 -4.49 -7.65 -29.20
C THR A 356 -4.53 -6.20 -29.69
N ALA A 357 -4.19 -5.98 -30.96
CA ALA A 357 -4.09 -4.67 -31.58
C ALA A 357 -4.45 -4.70 -33.07
N GLY A 358 -4.70 -3.52 -33.64
CA GLY A 358 -5.04 -3.31 -35.05
C GLY A 358 -6.55 -3.20 -35.31
N TYR A 359 -6.92 -3.02 -36.58
CA TYR A 359 -8.28 -2.65 -36.99
C TYR A 359 -9.34 -3.72 -36.64
N ASP A 360 -9.18 -4.96 -37.11
CA ASP A 360 -10.16 -6.04 -36.89
C ASP A 360 -9.95 -6.78 -35.56
N TRP A 361 -9.74 -6.05 -34.46
CA TRP A 361 -9.40 -6.64 -33.16
C TRP A 361 -10.50 -7.60 -32.64
N GLU A 362 -11.79 -7.29 -32.87
CA GLU A 362 -12.92 -8.15 -32.48
C GLU A 362 -12.85 -9.51 -33.18
N ALA A 363 -12.71 -9.50 -34.50
CA ALA A 363 -12.60 -10.73 -35.30
C ALA A 363 -11.33 -11.53 -34.96
N LYS A 364 -10.24 -10.87 -34.55
CA LYS A 364 -9.03 -11.53 -34.03
C LYS A 364 -9.30 -12.22 -32.71
N CYS A 365 -10.02 -11.59 -31.78
CA CYS A 365 -10.44 -12.21 -30.52
C CYS A 365 -11.32 -13.44 -30.79
N ASP A 366 -12.32 -13.32 -31.66
CA ASP A 366 -13.19 -14.45 -32.06
C ASP A 366 -12.38 -15.62 -32.62
N LEU A 367 -11.43 -15.33 -33.52
CA LEU A 367 -10.57 -16.34 -34.13
C LEU A 367 -9.66 -16.99 -33.09
N PHE A 368 -9.08 -16.19 -32.20
CA PHE A 368 -8.21 -16.67 -31.13
C PHE A 368 -8.97 -17.60 -30.17
N GLU A 369 -10.12 -17.17 -29.67
CA GLU A 369 -10.97 -17.98 -28.80
C GLU A 369 -11.38 -19.30 -29.47
N LYS A 370 -11.84 -19.25 -30.73
CA LYS A 370 -12.19 -20.46 -31.50
C LYS A 370 -11.01 -21.42 -31.62
N GLN A 371 -9.79 -20.92 -31.82
CA GLN A 371 -8.60 -21.75 -31.90
C GLN A 371 -8.24 -22.38 -30.55
N VAL A 372 -8.29 -21.63 -29.46
CA VAL A 372 -8.02 -22.16 -28.12
C VAL A 372 -9.05 -23.23 -27.75
N ARG A 373 -10.34 -22.96 -27.93
CA ARG A 373 -11.42 -23.94 -27.69
C ARG A 373 -11.26 -25.19 -28.54
N LEU A 374 -10.85 -25.05 -29.81
CA LEU A 374 -10.56 -26.20 -30.68
C LEU A 374 -9.38 -27.05 -30.18
N GLN A 375 -8.32 -26.43 -29.65
CA GLN A 375 -7.19 -27.16 -29.06
C GLN A 375 -7.58 -27.90 -27.76
N LEU A 376 -8.44 -27.28 -26.93
CA LEU A 376 -8.93 -27.88 -25.69
C LEU A 376 -9.90 -29.06 -25.97
N GLY A 377 -10.74 -28.94 -27.00
CA GLY A 377 -11.73 -29.96 -27.33
C GLY A 377 -12.68 -30.26 -26.18
N ASP A 378 -13.03 -31.53 -25.96
CA ASP A 378 -13.93 -31.94 -24.88
C ASP A 378 -13.39 -31.64 -23.46
N LYS A 379 -12.07 -31.46 -23.31
CA LYS A 379 -11.45 -31.17 -22.00
C LYS A 379 -11.78 -29.79 -21.46
N ALA A 380 -12.31 -28.89 -22.30
CA ALA A 380 -12.85 -27.63 -21.82
C ALA A 380 -13.98 -27.83 -20.80
N LYS A 381 -14.70 -28.96 -20.86
CA LYS A 381 -15.78 -29.32 -19.92
C LYS A 381 -15.28 -29.81 -18.56
N ASP A 382 -13.97 -30.08 -18.44
CA ASP A 382 -13.36 -30.47 -17.18
C ASP A 382 -13.04 -29.24 -16.30
N MET A 383 -13.26 -28.03 -16.82
CA MET A 383 -13.09 -26.75 -16.11
C MET A 383 -14.44 -26.28 -15.60
N ASP A 384 -14.46 -25.77 -14.37
CA ASP A 384 -15.65 -25.19 -13.76
C ASP A 384 -15.95 -23.83 -14.41
N ILE A 385 -14.91 -23.03 -14.71
CA ILE A 385 -15.01 -21.77 -15.45
C ILE A 385 -14.00 -21.77 -16.61
N LEU A 386 -14.41 -21.32 -17.80
CA LEU A 386 -13.52 -21.02 -18.93
C LEU A 386 -14.07 -19.88 -19.79
N GLU A 387 -13.55 -18.68 -19.54
CA GLU A 387 -14.03 -17.44 -20.13
C GLU A 387 -12.98 -16.71 -20.94
N PHE A 388 -13.44 -15.98 -21.96
CA PHE A 388 -12.63 -15.12 -22.81
C PHE A 388 -13.20 -13.71 -22.77
N GLN A 389 -12.52 -12.84 -22.03
CA GLN A 389 -12.98 -11.49 -21.72
C GLN A 389 -12.22 -10.47 -22.55
N ARG A 390 -12.94 -9.49 -23.09
CA ARG A 390 -12.36 -8.37 -23.84
C ARG A 390 -12.29 -7.16 -22.92
N VAL A 391 -11.08 -6.71 -22.61
CA VAL A 391 -10.84 -5.63 -21.64
C VAL A 391 -10.26 -4.41 -22.35
N GLY A 392 -11.02 -3.31 -22.32
CA GLY A 392 -10.70 -2.02 -22.93
C GLY A 392 -11.22 -1.85 -24.35
N VAL A 393 -11.18 -0.60 -24.83
CA VAL A 393 -11.54 -0.22 -26.21
C VAL A 393 -10.35 0.53 -26.82
N PRO A 394 -9.80 0.08 -27.97
CA PRO A 394 -8.70 0.78 -28.61
C PRO A 394 -9.17 2.16 -29.12
N ALA A 395 -8.26 3.14 -29.14
CA ALA A 395 -8.58 4.46 -29.68
C ALA A 395 -8.83 4.39 -31.20
N ASP A 396 -9.82 5.15 -31.72
CA ASP A 396 -10.21 5.15 -33.13
C ASP A 396 -9.05 5.47 -34.10
N ASN A 397 -8.12 6.34 -33.69
CA ASN A 397 -6.92 6.70 -34.44
C ASN A 397 -5.72 6.76 -33.49
N PRO A 398 -5.15 5.61 -33.12
CA PRO A 398 -4.21 5.51 -32.02
C PRO A 398 -2.86 6.12 -32.43
N ARG A 399 -2.35 7.06 -31.62
CA ARG A 399 -1.04 7.71 -31.84
C ARG A 399 0.13 6.88 -31.34
N THR A 400 -0.14 5.87 -30.52
CA THR A 400 0.85 4.98 -29.91
C THR A 400 0.37 3.54 -29.96
N GLN A 401 1.31 2.59 -29.92
CA GLN A 401 0.99 1.17 -29.84
C GLN A 401 0.05 0.88 -28.65
N ASN A 402 0.33 1.44 -27.48
CA ASN A 402 -0.50 1.23 -26.29
C ASN A 402 -1.94 1.71 -26.49
N SER A 403 -2.15 2.88 -27.14
CA SER A 403 -3.52 3.36 -27.44
C SER A 403 -4.27 2.52 -28.48
N SER A 404 -3.56 1.67 -29.22
CA SER A 404 -4.14 0.72 -30.19
C SER A 404 -4.38 -0.67 -29.61
N THR A 405 -3.95 -0.91 -28.36
CA THR A 405 -3.95 -2.22 -27.72
C THR A 405 -5.13 -2.34 -26.76
N MET A 406 -5.77 -3.50 -26.77
CA MET A 406 -6.72 -3.96 -25.76
C MET A 406 -6.28 -5.34 -25.27
N TYR A 407 -6.84 -5.80 -24.15
CA TYR A 407 -6.48 -7.09 -23.54
C TYR A 407 -7.55 -8.15 -23.71
N ILE A 408 -7.20 -9.31 -24.27
CA ILE A 408 -8.03 -10.50 -24.11
C ILE A 408 -7.55 -11.25 -22.88
N ARG A 409 -8.41 -11.38 -21.87
CA ARG A 409 -8.15 -12.13 -20.64
C ARG A 409 -8.86 -13.47 -20.72
N ILE A 410 -8.12 -14.56 -20.56
CA ILE A 410 -8.71 -15.89 -20.38
C ILE A 410 -8.74 -16.18 -18.89
N VAL A 411 -9.91 -16.39 -18.31
CA VAL A 411 -10.08 -16.83 -16.92
C VAL A 411 -10.49 -18.30 -16.94
N ALA A 412 -9.78 -19.14 -16.21
CA ALA A 412 -10.12 -20.54 -16.08
C ALA A 412 -10.02 -21.00 -14.63
N GLN A 413 -11.05 -21.68 -14.14
CA GLN A 413 -11.08 -22.26 -12.79
C GLN A 413 -11.43 -23.75 -12.84
N GLY A 414 -10.93 -24.47 -11.84
CA GLY A 414 -11.15 -25.90 -11.74
C GLY A 414 -10.62 -26.47 -10.44
N LYS A 415 -11.13 -27.64 -10.08
CA LYS A 415 -10.69 -28.39 -8.88
C LYS A 415 -9.21 -28.78 -8.90
N ASP A 416 -8.61 -28.93 -10.08
CA ASP A 416 -7.24 -29.39 -10.22
C ASP A 416 -6.37 -28.53 -11.16
N SER A 417 -5.14 -28.27 -10.72
CA SER A 417 -4.16 -27.48 -11.47
C SER A 417 -3.79 -28.10 -12.83
N LYS A 418 -3.85 -29.43 -12.98
CA LYS A 418 -3.40 -30.11 -14.21
C LYS A 418 -4.35 -29.87 -15.37
N SER A 419 -5.65 -29.84 -15.11
CA SER A 419 -6.69 -29.50 -16.09
C SER A 419 -6.52 -28.06 -16.55
N LEU A 420 -6.22 -27.13 -15.64
CA LEU A 420 -5.99 -25.73 -16.00
C LEU A 420 -4.71 -25.49 -16.80
N MET A 421 -3.67 -26.30 -16.62
CA MET A 421 -2.45 -26.24 -17.46
C MET A 421 -2.70 -26.55 -18.94
N LEU A 422 -3.88 -27.05 -19.31
CA LEU A 422 -4.26 -27.23 -20.70
C LEU A 422 -4.52 -25.91 -21.43
N VAL A 423 -4.97 -24.86 -20.72
CA VAL A 423 -5.21 -23.52 -21.30
C VAL A 423 -3.90 -22.88 -21.80
N PRO A 424 -2.84 -22.69 -20.96
CA PRO A 424 -1.57 -22.17 -21.43
C PRO A 424 -0.95 -23.03 -22.54
N LYS A 425 -1.13 -24.35 -22.48
CA LYS A 425 -0.67 -25.23 -23.55
C LYS A 425 -1.38 -24.97 -24.88
N ALA A 426 -2.72 -24.88 -24.86
CA ALA A 426 -3.52 -24.55 -26.03
C ALA A 426 -3.12 -23.21 -26.65
N VAL A 427 -2.86 -22.19 -25.82
CA VAL A 427 -2.36 -20.88 -26.26
C VAL A 427 -0.95 -20.99 -26.84
N SER A 428 -0.05 -21.76 -26.21
CA SER A 428 1.30 -21.99 -26.70
C SER A 428 1.32 -22.68 -28.08
N ASP A 429 0.45 -23.65 -28.33
CA ASP A 429 0.35 -24.39 -29.59
C ASP A 429 -0.15 -23.53 -30.78
N ILE A 430 -0.71 -22.36 -30.48
CA ILE A 430 -1.13 -21.35 -31.45
C ILE A 430 -0.31 -20.06 -31.37
N SER A 431 0.74 -20.00 -30.55
CA SER A 431 1.52 -18.78 -30.29
C SER A 431 2.06 -18.12 -31.56
N LEU A 432 2.66 -18.88 -32.48
CA LEU A 432 3.15 -18.36 -33.77
C LEU A 432 2.03 -18.13 -34.82
N LYS A 433 0.78 -18.47 -34.49
CA LYS A 433 -0.42 -18.19 -35.30
C LYS A 433 -1.14 -16.92 -34.80
N HIS A 434 -0.80 -16.42 -33.62
CA HIS A 434 -1.47 -15.32 -32.90
C HIS A 434 -0.51 -14.54 -31.99
N PHE A 435 -1.03 -13.92 -30.94
CA PHE A 435 -0.32 -13.25 -29.86
C PHE A 435 0.09 -14.22 -28.75
N HIS A 436 1.15 -13.88 -28.01
CA HIS A 436 1.74 -14.72 -26.96
C HIS A 436 2.20 -13.87 -25.77
N ASP A 437 1.70 -14.19 -24.58
CA ASP A 437 2.20 -13.73 -23.28
C ASP A 437 1.80 -14.78 -22.24
N MET A 438 2.75 -15.26 -21.46
CA MET A 438 2.55 -16.39 -20.53
C MET A 438 2.81 -16.00 -19.07
N ARG A 439 3.15 -14.74 -18.79
CA ARG A 439 3.60 -14.31 -17.45
C ARG A 439 2.57 -14.56 -16.35
N THR A 440 1.28 -14.53 -16.69
CA THR A 440 0.18 -14.70 -15.73
C THR A 440 -0.47 -16.10 -15.80
N ALA A 441 0.01 -16.99 -16.68
CA ALA A 441 -0.73 -18.18 -17.09
C ALA A 441 -0.67 -19.37 -16.11
N LEU A 442 0.17 -19.32 -15.08
CA LEU A 442 0.34 -20.43 -14.14
C LEU A 442 -0.87 -20.53 -13.20
N PRO A 443 -1.53 -21.71 -13.11
CA PRO A 443 -2.62 -21.91 -12.16
C PRO A 443 -2.15 -21.70 -10.72
N ARG A 444 -2.92 -20.95 -9.94
CA ARG A 444 -2.68 -20.68 -8.52
C ARG A 444 -3.87 -21.18 -7.70
N PRO A 445 -3.64 -21.72 -6.48
CA PRO A 445 -4.75 -22.03 -5.60
C PRO A 445 -5.48 -20.73 -5.21
N PHE A 446 -6.80 -20.81 -5.04
CA PHE A 446 -7.59 -19.71 -4.49
C PHE A 446 -8.43 -20.17 -3.29
N ILE A 447 -8.79 -19.22 -2.45
CA ILE A 447 -9.65 -19.41 -1.29
C ILE A 447 -11.01 -18.83 -1.62
N ALA A 448 -12.05 -19.63 -1.48
CA ALA A 448 -13.45 -19.24 -1.66
C ALA A 448 -14.04 -18.71 -0.34
N TYR A 449 -15.11 -17.93 -0.45
CA TYR A 449 -15.66 -17.18 0.66
C TYR A 449 -17.17 -17.41 0.84
N TYR A 450 -17.54 -18.08 1.92
CA TYR A 450 -18.94 -18.31 2.26
C TYR A 450 -19.41 -17.45 3.44
N PRO A 451 -20.28 -16.45 3.24
CA PRO A 451 -20.88 -15.68 4.32
C PRO A 451 -22.06 -16.44 4.93
N ALA A 452 -21.87 -16.96 6.15
CA ALA A 452 -22.89 -17.71 6.88
C ALA A 452 -23.57 -16.87 7.97
N ILE A 453 -24.69 -17.37 8.48
CA ILE A 453 -25.37 -16.87 9.68
C ILE A 453 -25.08 -17.80 10.86
N TRP A 454 -24.81 -17.21 12.03
CA TRP A 454 -24.59 -17.92 13.30
C TRP A 454 -25.42 -17.35 14.43
N ASP A 455 -25.85 -18.20 15.36
CA ASP A 455 -26.62 -17.80 16.54
C ASP A 455 -25.73 -17.01 17.51
N GLN A 456 -26.09 -15.75 17.78
CA GLN A 456 -25.33 -14.90 18.69
C GLN A 456 -25.29 -15.48 20.11
N SER A 457 -26.33 -16.20 20.53
CA SER A 457 -26.39 -16.79 21.88
C SER A 457 -25.43 -17.97 22.06
N ALA A 458 -24.93 -18.55 20.96
CA ALA A 458 -23.94 -19.62 20.98
C ALA A 458 -22.49 -19.10 21.13
N ILE A 459 -22.26 -17.80 20.91
CA ILE A 459 -20.93 -17.19 20.94
C ILE A 459 -20.51 -16.92 22.39
N ARG A 460 -19.26 -17.27 22.71
CA ARG A 460 -18.67 -17.05 24.03
C ARG A 460 -17.63 -15.94 23.99
N GLU A 461 -18.11 -14.71 23.85
CA GLU A 461 -17.25 -13.53 23.81
C GLU A 461 -16.60 -13.25 25.19
N ARG A 462 -15.27 -13.16 25.20
CA ARG A 462 -14.47 -13.02 26.43
C ARG A 462 -13.35 -12.00 26.26
N VAL A 463 -13.13 -11.22 27.32
CA VAL A 463 -12.00 -10.29 27.48
C VAL A 463 -10.96 -10.91 28.38
N THR A 464 -9.70 -10.91 27.94
CA THR A 464 -8.56 -11.37 28.73
C THR A 464 -7.51 -10.28 28.83
N PHE A 465 -7.08 -9.98 30.06
CA PHE A 465 -5.99 -9.04 30.31
C PHE A 465 -4.66 -9.79 30.35
N ILE A 466 -3.64 -9.23 29.70
CA ILE A 466 -2.29 -9.77 29.76
C ILE A 466 -1.54 -9.01 30.85
N ASN A 467 -1.26 -9.69 31.97
CA ASN A 467 -0.59 -9.07 33.10
C ASN A 467 0.89 -8.83 32.80
N ASN A 468 1.37 -7.63 33.09
CA ASN A 468 2.80 -7.35 33.23
C ASN A 468 3.36 -8.19 34.39
N ALA A 469 4.45 -8.91 34.13
CA ALA A 469 4.99 -9.97 34.97
C ALA A 469 5.12 -9.60 36.47
N THR A 470 4.47 -10.40 37.33
CA THR A 470 4.84 -10.76 38.72
C THR A 470 3.70 -11.52 39.43
N SER A 471 2.45 -11.43 38.92
CA SER A 471 1.35 -12.22 39.46
C SER A 471 1.22 -13.55 38.73
N THR A 472 1.42 -14.65 39.45
CA THR A 472 1.20 -16.03 38.98
C THR A 472 -0.27 -16.37 38.73
N SER A 473 -1.20 -15.43 38.93
CA SER A 473 -2.62 -15.60 38.59
C SER A 473 -2.96 -14.89 37.27
N ILE A 474 -3.26 -15.66 36.23
CA ILE A 474 -4.04 -15.16 35.09
C ILE A 474 -5.40 -14.74 35.65
N GLN A 475 -5.77 -13.47 35.50
CA GLN A 475 -7.12 -13.02 35.86
C GLN A 475 -8.12 -13.83 35.02
N PRO A 476 -9.19 -14.37 35.61
CA PRO A 476 -10.15 -15.15 34.84
C PRO A 476 -10.73 -14.26 33.72
N PRO A 477 -10.94 -14.81 32.51
CA PRO A 477 -11.54 -14.05 31.42
C PRO A 477 -12.91 -13.49 31.82
N ILE A 478 -13.16 -12.24 31.43
CA ILE A 478 -14.42 -11.55 31.70
C ILE A 478 -15.37 -11.86 30.54
N ASN A 479 -16.57 -12.38 30.85
CA ASN A 479 -17.59 -12.60 29.82
C ASN A 479 -18.20 -11.24 29.40
N ALA A 480 -18.28 -10.98 28.10
CA ALA A 480 -18.87 -9.74 27.57
C ALA A 480 -20.42 -9.77 27.60
N GLY A 481 -21.02 -10.95 27.74
CA GLY A 481 -22.46 -11.16 27.72
C GLY A 481 -23.01 -11.26 26.29
N ILE A 482 -24.34 -11.31 26.17
CA ILE A 482 -25.07 -11.31 24.90
C ILE A 482 -26.07 -10.15 24.89
N PRO A 483 -26.59 -9.73 23.73
CA PRO A 483 -27.69 -8.78 23.69
C PRO A 483 -28.88 -9.24 24.56
N PRO A 484 -29.49 -8.33 25.34
CA PRO A 484 -30.57 -8.68 26.27
C PRO A 484 -31.89 -8.95 25.55
N VAL A 485 -32.06 -8.39 24.35
CA VAL A 485 -33.25 -8.52 23.51
C VAL A 485 -32.79 -8.69 22.08
N PHE A 486 -33.41 -9.64 21.38
CA PHE A 486 -33.25 -9.85 19.95
C PHE A 486 -34.55 -9.55 19.21
N GLU A 487 -34.44 -9.03 17.99
CA GLU A 487 -35.57 -8.85 17.07
C GLU A 487 -35.32 -9.63 15.78
N PRO A 488 -36.15 -10.62 15.43
CA PRO A 488 -36.01 -11.35 14.16
C PRO A 488 -35.97 -10.42 12.94
N LEU A 489 -35.23 -10.84 11.90
CA LEU A 489 -35.18 -10.10 10.64
C LEU A 489 -36.54 -10.10 9.95
N SER A 490 -36.98 -8.92 9.52
CA SER A 490 -38.12 -8.74 8.62
C SER A 490 -37.66 -8.82 7.17
N SER A 491 -38.61 -8.95 6.24
CA SER A 491 -38.34 -8.71 4.82
C SER A 491 -37.80 -7.29 4.62
N ARG A 492 -36.82 -7.14 3.73
CA ARG A 492 -36.30 -5.83 3.30
C ARG A 492 -37.36 -5.07 2.50
N ASP A 493 -37.31 -3.74 2.60
CA ASP A 493 -38.11 -2.87 1.75
C ASP A 493 -37.59 -2.94 0.31
N ASN A 494 -38.51 -3.08 -0.66
CA ASN A 494 -38.17 -3.13 -2.08
C ASN A 494 -39.29 -2.49 -2.90
N TYR A 495 -39.07 -1.27 -3.40
CA TYR A 495 -40.08 -0.52 -4.14
C TYR A 495 -39.50 0.48 -5.16
N ASP A 496 -40.23 0.66 -6.26
CA ASP A 496 -40.08 1.84 -7.13
C ASP A 496 -40.81 3.04 -6.53
N THR A 497 -40.47 4.24 -6.99
CA THR A 497 -40.98 5.48 -6.38
C THR A 497 -42.51 5.51 -6.30
N THR A 498 -43.03 5.82 -5.12
CA THR A 498 -44.48 5.99 -4.88
C THR A 498 -44.99 7.35 -5.36
N SER A 499 -44.08 8.26 -5.75
CA SER A 499 -44.38 9.63 -6.15
C SER A 499 -43.68 10.01 -7.47
N PRO A 500 -43.96 9.31 -8.58
CA PRO A 500 -43.32 9.58 -9.87
C PRO A 500 -43.78 10.93 -10.44
N VAL A 501 -42.86 11.66 -11.08
CA VAL A 501 -43.19 12.91 -11.79
C VAL A 501 -43.21 12.69 -13.31
N ALA A 502 -43.96 13.51 -14.04
CA ALA A 502 -43.99 13.43 -15.50
C ALA A 502 -42.65 13.91 -16.11
N LEU A 503 -41.90 13.00 -16.72
CA LEU A 503 -40.65 13.32 -17.45
C LEU A 503 -40.96 13.82 -18.88
N ALA A 504 -41.57 15.00 -18.99
CA ALA A 504 -41.96 15.64 -20.25
C ALA A 504 -40.88 16.60 -20.80
N GLY A 505 -40.93 16.89 -22.11
CA GLY A 505 -40.06 17.86 -22.78
C GLY A 505 -39.00 17.24 -23.69
N GLN A 506 -38.15 18.10 -24.26
CA GLN A 506 -37.06 17.68 -25.13
C GLN A 506 -35.97 16.95 -24.32
N LYS A 507 -35.61 15.75 -24.75
CA LYS A 507 -34.58 14.92 -24.13
C LYS A 507 -33.26 15.04 -24.90
N ARG A 508 -32.14 14.93 -24.20
CA ARG A 508 -30.79 14.78 -24.78
C ARG A 508 -30.04 13.69 -24.03
N GLN A 509 -29.13 13.01 -24.70
CA GLN A 509 -28.22 12.07 -24.03
C GLN A 509 -27.06 12.83 -23.39
N ILE A 510 -26.78 12.50 -22.13
CA ILE A 510 -25.66 12.98 -21.32
C ILE A 510 -25.16 11.83 -20.45
N LYS A 511 -23.98 11.96 -19.84
CA LYS A 511 -23.51 10.96 -18.90
C LYS A 511 -24.28 11.11 -17.59
N LEU A 512 -24.65 10.01 -16.94
CA LEU A 512 -25.34 10.06 -15.65
C LEU A 512 -24.51 10.80 -14.59
N GLY A 513 -23.18 10.61 -14.62
CA GLY A 513 -22.21 11.31 -13.76
C GLY A 513 -22.18 12.83 -13.91
N ASP A 514 -22.74 13.39 -15.00
CA ASP A 514 -22.85 14.84 -15.18
C ASP A 514 -23.98 15.45 -14.31
N VAL A 515 -24.87 14.62 -13.75
CA VAL A 515 -26.05 15.06 -12.97
C VAL A 515 -26.06 14.49 -11.56
N ALA A 516 -25.63 13.24 -11.39
CA ALA A 516 -25.65 12.52 -10.13
C ALA A 516 -24.26 11.98 -9.78
N LEU A 517 -24.00 11.84 -8.48
CA LEU A 517 -22.87 11.06 -7.99
C LEU A 517 -23.37 9.68 -7.58
N ALA A 518 -22.46 8.71 -7.56
CA ALA A 518 -22.75 7.37 -7.12
C ALA A 518 -21.60 6.80 -6.30
N ARG A 519 -21.94 5.86 -5.42
CA ARG A 519 -21.00 4.98 -4.74
C ARG A 519 -21.52 3.57 -4.79
N SER A 520 -20.64 2.63 -5.08
CA SER A 520 -20.91 1.19 -5.00
C SER A 520 -19.96 0.53 -4.02
N GLY A 521 -20.41 -0.58 -3.45
CA GLY A 521 -19.61 -1.51 -2.65
C GLY A 521 -20.13 -2.92 -2.83
N ASP A 522 -19.42 -3.88 -2.26
CA ASP A 522 -19.76 -5.31 -2.30
C ASP A 522 -19.84 -5.90 -0.89
N LYS A 523 -20.59 -6.99 -0.74
CA LYS A 523 -20.68 -7.70 0.54
C LYS A 523 -20.87 -9.19 0.30
N GLY A 524 -19.75 -9.90 0.13
CA GLY A 524 -19.76 -11.23 -0.47
C GLY A 524 -20.15 -11.11 -1.94
N GLY A 525 -21.07 -11.96 -2.40
CA GLY A 525 -21.53 -11.92 -3.79
C GLY A 525 -22.52 -10.78 -4.13
N ASN A 526 -22.95 -9.99 -3.15
CA ASN A 526 -23.94 -8.94 -3.40
C ASN A 526 -23.27 -7.62 -3.74
N LEU A 527 -23.82 -6.92 -4.74
CA LEU A 527 -23.38 -5.58 -5.12
C LEU A 527 -24.41 -4.55 -4.68
N ASN A 528 -23.97 -3.39 -4.21
CA ASN A 528 -24.85 -2.27 -3.94
C ASN A 528 -24.43 -1.03 -4.72
N VAL A 529 -25.39 -0.17 -5.06
CA VAL A 529 -25.11 1.15 -5.62
C VAL A 529 -26.10 2.19 -5.09
N GLY A 530 -25.56 3.23 -4.45
CA GLY A 530 -26.30 4.42 -4.08
C GLY A 530 -26.03 5.55 -5.06
N VAL A 531 -27.08 6.13 -5.63
CA VAL A 531 -27.02 7.26 -6.57
C VAL A 531 -27.74 8.46 -5.95
N PHE A 532 -27.09 9.63 -5.90
CA PHE A 532 -27.64 10.81 -5.24
C PHE A 532 -27.39 12.12 -5.99
N VAL A 533 -28.23 13.11 -5.66
CA VAL A 533 -28.27 14.46 -6.25
C VAL A 533 -28.37 15.54 -5.17
N ARG A 534 -28.35 16.81 -5.56
CA ARG A 534 -28.18 17.94 -4.61
C ARG A 534 -29.42 18.79 -4.42
N THR A 535 -30.38 18.73 -5.35
CA THR A 535 -31.53 19.63 -5.37
C THR A 535 -32.84 18.88 -5.47
N GLN A 536 -33.91 19.45 -4.92
CA GLN A 536 -35.25 18.86 -4.97
C GLN A 536 -35.71 18.53 -6.42
N PRO A 537 -35.54 19.40 -7.44
CA PRO A 537 -35.94 19.04 -8.81
C PRO A 537 -35.13 17.87 -9.40
N GLN A 538 -33.84 17.78 -9.08
CA GLN A 538 -33.03 16.63 -9.48
C GLN A 538 -33.49 15.35 -8.75
N TRP A 539 -33.87 15.46 -7.48
CA TRP A 539 -34.37 14.33 -6.70
C TRP A 539 -35.67 13.77 -7.28
N ASP A 540 -36.63 14.65 -7.58
CA ASP A 540 -37.90 14.26 -8.19
C ASP A 540 -37.68 13.56 -9.54
N TRP A 541 -36.72 14.04 -10.33
CA TRP A 541 -36.28 13.38 -11.56
C TRP A 541 -35.60 12.02 -11.29
N LEU A 542 -34.59 11.98 -10.42
CA LEU A 542 -33.75 10.80 -10.18
C LEU A 542 -34.59 9.61 -9.71
N ARG A 543 -35.42 9.81 -8.69
CA ARG A 543 -36.26 8.74 -8.12
C ARG A 543 -37.31 8.21 -9.11
N THR A 544 -37.74 9.06 -10.05
CA THR A 544 -38.65 8.68 -11.12
C THR A 544 -37.92 7.93 -12.24
N TYR A 545 -36.74 8.40 -12.63
CA TYR A 545 -35.97 7.85 -13.74
C TYR A 545 -35.32 6.51 -13.39
N LEU A 546 -34.62 6.45 -12.25
CA LEU A 546 -33.94 5.24 -11.78
C LEU A 546 -34.93 4.32 -11.04
N SER A 547 -35.75 3.61 -11.81
CA SER A 547 -36.52 2.45 -11.37
C SER A 547 -35.67 1.17 -11.42
N ARG A 548 -36.17 0.06 -10.85
CA ARG A 548 -35.54 -1.28 -10.98
C ARG A 548 -35.41 -1.72 -12.43
N GLU A 549 -36.45 -1.53 -13.25
CA GLU A 549 -36.41 -1.81 -14.68
C GLU A 549 -35.34 -0.97 -15.40
N GLN A 550 -35.22 0.31 -15.03
CA GLN A 550 -34.20 1.17 -15.63
C GLN A 550 -32.79 0.76 -15.18
N MET A 551 -32.60 0.32 -13.93
CA MET A 551 -31.32 -0.21 -13.46
C MET A 551 -30.94 -1.48 -14.23
N TRP A 552 -31.86 -2.43 -14.37
CA TRP A 552 -31.65 -3.64 -15.17
C TRP A 552 -31.20 -3.31 -16.61
N ARG A 553 -31.87 -2.34 -17.26
CA ARG A 553 -31.46 -1.86 -18.59
C ARG A 553 -30.08 -1.19 -18.62
N LEU A 554 -29.61 -0.62 -17.51
CA LEU A 554 -28.30 0.03 -17.42
C LEU A 554 -27.17 -0.97 -17.17
N LEU A 555 -27.45 -2.11 -16.53
CA LEU A 555 -26.51 -3.23 -16.45
C LEU A 555 -26.25 -3.82 -17.84
N GLY A 556 -27.25 -3.78 -18.74
CA GLY A 556 -27.05 -4.13 -20.14
C GLY A 556 -26.75 -5.62 -20.29
N ASP A 557 -25.69 -5.95 -21.01
CA ASP A 557 -25.31 -7.35 -21.25
C ASP A 557 -24.74 -8.02 -19.97
N ASP A 558 -24.39 -7.24 -18.94
CA ASP A 558 -23.84 -7.76 -17.66
C ASP A 558 -24.90 -8.43 -16.77
N ALA A 559 -26.19 -8.32 -17.09
CA ALA A 559 -27.27 -8.90 -16.30
C ALA A 559 -28.14 -9.84 -17.15
N ASP A 560 -28.56 -10.95 -16.54
CA ASP A 560 -29.55 -11.87 -17.11
C ASP A 560 -30.75 -12.09 -16.15
N ASP A 561 -31.54 -13.13 -16.41
CA ASP A 561 -32.74 -13.45 -15.64
C ASP A 561 -32.44 -14.06 -14.23
N SER A 562 -31.18 -14.42 -13.91
CA SER A 562 -30.73 -14.83 -12.58
C SER A 562 -30.58 -13.66 -11.60
N TYR A 563 -30.50 -12.43 -12.12
CA TYR A 563 -30.22 -11.26 -11.31
C TYR A 563 -31.49 -10.72 -10.66
N THR A 564 -31.44 -10.50 -9.35
CA THR A 564 -32.51 -9.82 -8.61
C THR A 564 -32.07 -8.44 -8.14
N ILE A 565 -32.93 -7.44 -8.33
CA ILE A 565 -32.65 -6.04 -7.94
C ILE A 565 -33.66 -5.56 -6.90
N GLU A 566 -33.14 -5.17 -5.73
CA GLU A 566 -33.88 -4.43 -4.72
C GLU A 566 -33.62 -2.93 -4.83
N ARG A 567 -34.60 -2.11 -4.42
CA ARG A 567 -34.52 -0.65 -4.49
C ARG A 567 -35.21 0.01 -3.29
N VAL A 568 -34.55 1.00 -2.70
CA VAL A 568 -35.10 1.89 -1.67
C VAL A 568 -34.73 3.37 -1.92
N GLU A 569 -35.40 4.28 -1.24
CA GLU A 569 -35.16 5.72 -1.30
C GLU A 569 -34.64 6.25 0.05
N PHE A 570 -33.73 7.22 0.00
CA PHE A 570 -33.30 8.03 1.15
C PHE A 570 -33.65 9.50 0.91
N PRO A 571 -34.90 9.92 1.18
CA PRO A 571 -35.42 11.22 0.75
C PRO A 571 -34.67 12.42 1.33
N HIS A 572 -34.12 12.28 2.54
CA HIS A 572 -33.46 13.36 3.26
C HIS A 572 -32.01 13.62 2.84
N ILE A 573 -31.46 12.76 1.98
CA ILE A 573 -30.16 12.93 1.31
C ILE A 573 -30.27 12.85 -0.21
N PHE A 574 -31.50 12.80 -0.74
CA PHE A 574 -31.81 12.71 -2.17
C PHE A 574 -31.10 11.56 -2.90
N ALA A 575 -31.13 10.36 -2.30
CA ALA A 575 -30.50 9.17 -2.86
C ALA A 575 -31.52 8.08 -3.21
N VAL A 576 -31.26 7.36 -4.30
CA VAL A 576 -31.85 6.07 -4.62
C VAL A 576 -30.76 5.02 -4.41
N HIS A 577 -31.08 3.94 -3.73
CA HIS A 577 -30.14 2.87 -3.45
C HIS A 577 -30.67 1.54 -3.98
N PHE A 578 -29.76 0.76 -4.54
CA PHE A 578 -30.02 -0.53 -5.12
C PHE A 578 -29.11 -1.58 -4.48
N VAL A 579 -29.65 -2.79 -4.35
CA VAL A 579 -28.88 -4.01 -4.10
C VAL A 579 -29.15 -4.96 -5.25
N VAL A 580 -28.09 -5.50 -5.82
CA VAL A 580 -28.11 -6.46 -6.92
C VAL A 580 -27.60 -7.78 -6.37
N TYR A 581 -28.42 -8.81 -6.53
CA TYR A 581 -28.15 -10.20 -6.17
C TYR A 581 -27.99 -11.00 -7.45
N ASP A 582 -27.06 -11.95 -7.45
CA ASP A 582 -26.99 -13.00 -8.45
C ASP A 582 -27.48 -14.31 -7.81
N ASP A 583 -28.45 -14.97 -8.44
CA ASP A 583 -28.97 -16.27 -7.99
C ASP A 583 -27.94 -17.40 -8.22
N GLU A 584 -26.96 -17.19 -9.11
CA GLU A 584 -25.70 -17.93 -9.19
C GLU A 584 -24.67 -17.16 -8.36
N VAL A 585 -24.53 -17.54 -7.10
CA VAL A 585 -23.75 -16.79 -6.10
C VAL A 585 -22.39 -16.40 -6.69
N PHE A 586 -22.14 -15.09 -6.81
CA PHE A 586 -20.82 -14.49 -6.98
C PHE A 586 -19.90 -14.99 -5.85
N ASP A 587 -19.28 -16.16 -6.06
CA ASP A 587 -18.24 -16.73 -5.21
C ASP A 587 -16.99 -17.03 -6.05
N THR A 588 -16.68 -16.05 -6.88
CA THR A 588 -15.41 -15.67 -7.47
C THR A 588 -15.75 -14.46 -8.34
N VAL A 589 -14.77 -13.70 -8.81
CA VAL A 589 -15.03 -12.64 -9.80
C VAL A 589 -15.46 -11.27 -9.24
N LEU A 590 -14.60 -10.64 -8.44
CA LEU A 590 -14.30 -9.19 -8.64
C LEU A 590 -13.45 -8.95 -9.92
N TRP A 591 -13.54 -9.86 -10.91
CA TRP A 591 -12.76 -9.88 -12.15
C TRP A 591 -13.48 -10.56 -13.34
N GLY A 592 -14.64 -10.02 -13.74
CA GLY A 592 -15.39 -10.33 -14.98
C GLY A 592 -16.01 -11.75 -15.12
N SER A 593 -17.32 -11.82 -15.38
CA SER A 593 -17.99 -12.95 -16.04
C SER A 593 -19.38 -12.54 -16.52
N GLN A 594 -19.73 -12.97 -17.74
CA GLN A 594 -21.08 -12.98 -18.34
C GLN A 594 -21.21 -14.37 -18.96
N ASP A 595 -22.27 -15.11 -18.63
CA ASP A 595 -22.45 -16.47 -19.14
C ASP A 595 -23.25 -16.54 -20.46
N THR A 596 -23.04 -17.65 -21.15
CA THR A 596 -23.26 -17.88 -22.56
C THR A 596 -24.41 -18.85 -22.80
N THR A 597 -25.55 -18.34 -23.28
CA THR A 597 -26.51 -19.18 -24.01
C THR A 597 -26.98 -18.51 -25.30
N SER A 598 -26.40 -18.93 -26.44
CA SER A 598 -26.98 -18.69 -27.77
C SER A 598 -27.35 -20.04 -28.40
N PRO A 599 -28.62 -20.25 -28.85
CA PRO A 599 -28.99 -21.43 -29.61
C PRO A 599 -28.52 -21.31 -31.08
N PRO A 600 -28.45 -22.44 -31.83
CA PRO A 600 -27.61 -22.55 -33.02
C PRO A 600 -28.15 -21.80 -34.24
N ALA A 601 -27.23 -21.33 -35.06
CA ALA A 601 -27.50 -20.86 -36.41
C ALA A 601 -27.86 -22.03 -37.34
N ASP A 602 -29.04 -21.98 -37.97
CA ASP A 602 -29.19 -22.35 -39.38
C ASP A 602 -30.49 -21.83 -40.02
N GLU A 603 -30.49 -21.78 -41.35
CA GLU A 603 -31.53 -21.32 -42.29
C GLU A 603 -31.56 -19.81 -42.64
N ARG A 604 -30.49 -19.34 -43.32
CA ARG A 604 -30.64 -18.27 -44.33
C ARG A 604 -30.71 -18.87 -45.73
N GLY A 605 -31.94 -19.12 -46.17
CA GLY A 605 -32.26 -19.40 -47.57
C GLY A 605 -32.23 -18.13 -48.42
N HIS A 606 -31.56 -18.23 -49.57
CA HIS A 606 -31.56 -17.29 -50.69
C HIS A 606 -32.94 -16.67 -51.01
N ARG A 607 -32.93 -15.39 -51.43
CA ARG A 607 -33.64 -14.93 -52.64
C ARG A 607 -33.20 -13.53 -53.09
N ASP A 608 -32.65 -13.48 -54.29
CA ASP A 608 -32.65 -12.32 -55.18
C ASP A 608 -34.10 -11.91 -55.52
N SER A 609 -34.34 -10.61 -55.73
CA SER A 609 -35.08 -10.11 -56.90
C SER A 609 -35.17 -8.59 -56.93
N SER A 610 -34.67 -8.03 -58.03
CA SER A 610 -35.04 -6.73 -58.58
C SER A 610 -36.45 -6.80 -59.20
N GLY A 611 -37.18 -5.68 -59.19
CA GLY A 611 -38.39 -5.51 -60.01
C GLY A 611 -39.44 -4.56 -59.42
N SER A 612 -39.35 -3.28 -59.79
CA SER A 612 -40.46 -2.30 -59.73
C SER A 612 -41.48 -2.60 -60.87
N PRO A 613 -42.74 -2.08 -60.89
CA PRO A 613 -42.98 -0.64 -61.15
C PRO A 613 -44.32 0.00 -60.66
N GLN A 614 -44.42 1.34 -60.83
CA GLN A 614 -45.62 2.24 -60.90
C GLN A 614 -46.36 2.57 -59.57
N GLY A 615 -46.73 3.82 -59.24
CA GLY A 615 -46.58 5.13 -59.89
C GLY A 615 -47.31 6.26 -59.12
N LEU A 616 -47.07 7.51 -59.58
CA LEU A 616 -47.76 8.80 -59.30
C LEU A 616 -47.41 9.49 -57.96
N CYS A 617 -47.05 10.77 -57.86
CA CYS A 617 -47.08 11.92 -58.78
C CYS A 617 -46.20 13.08 -58.27
N ALA A 618 -45.55 13.79 -59.23
CA ALA A 618 -45.23 15.24 -59.31
C ALA A 618 -44.45 15.94 -58.16
N GLY A 619 -43.44 16.79 -58.40
CA GLY A 619 -42.89 17.38 -59.63
C GLY A 619 -41.93 18.54 -59.29
N GLY A 620 -41.08 18.91 -60.26
CA GLY A 620 -40.20 20.09 -60.27
C GLY A 620 -38.72 19.75 -60.02
N GLU A 621 -37.91 19.44 -61.04
CA GLU A 621 -37.19 20.36 -61.97
C GLU A 621 -36.32 21.42 -61.25
N SER A 622 -35.13 21.82 -61.70
CA SER A 622 -34.07 21.33 -62.61
C SER A 622 -32.97 22.43 -62.60
N LEU A 623 -31.74 22.08 -63.00
CA LEU A 623 -30.73 22.93 -63.66
C LEU A 623 -30.11 24.10 -62.84
N SER A 624 -28.89 24.60 -63.06
CA SER A 624 -27.65 24.20 -63.74
C SER A 624 -26.66 25.38 -63.61
N GLN A 625 -25.35 25.13 -63.78
CA GLN A 625 -24.31 26.08 -64.25
C GLN A 625 -23.91 27.26 -63.31
N GLN A 626 -22.70 27.82 -63.29
CA GLN A 626 -21.34 27.53 -63.80
C GLN A 626 -20.42 28.63 -63.22
N ASN A 627 -19.15 28.26 -62.97
CA ASN A 627 -17.90 29.00 -63.24
C ASN A 627 -17.41 30.25 -62.48
N SER A 628 -16.11 30.13 -62.16
CA SER A 628 -14.97 31.06 -62.37
C SER A 628 -14.54 31.99 -61.22
N ILE A 629 -13.37 31.71 -60.60
CA ILE A 629 -11.97 32.14 -60.90
C ILE A 629 -11.72 33.60 -60.51
N THR A 630 -10.79 33.83 -59.57
CA THR A 630 -9.55 34.66 -59.69
C THR A 630 -8.91 34.96 -58.32
N GLU A 631 -7.68 34.49 -58.09
CA GLU A 631 -6.59 35.25 -57.43
C GLU A 631 -5.95 36.22 -58.48
N PRO A 632 -4.95 37.12 -58.23
CA PRO A 632 -3.97 37.16 -57.12
C PRO A 632 -3.44 38.56 -56.64
N ASP A 633 -2.56 38.47 -55.63
CA ASP A 633 -1.25 39.15 -55.45
C ASP A 633 -1.01 40.54 -54.80
N ALA A 634 -0.05 40.48 -53.86
CA ALA A 634 1.14 41.33 -53.59
C ALA A 634 1.05 42.78 -53.08
N GLY A 635 1.90 43.09 -52.06
CA GLY A 635 2.42 44.45 -51.85
C GLY A 635 3.03 44.79 -50.47
N ARG A 636 4.37 44.74 -50.36
CA ARG A 636 5.24 45.25 -49.26
C ARG A 636 5.21 46.78 -49.10
N ALA A 637 5.54 47.28 -47.88
CA ALA A 637 6.55 48.33 -47.65
C ALA A 637 6.89 48.54 -46.15
N THR A 638 8.18 48.77 -45.90
CA THR A 638 8.92 49.21 -44.68
C THR A 638 8.67 50.71 -44.35
N THR A 639 9.06 51.37 -43.25
CA THR A 639 10.38 51.53 -42.60
C THR A 639 10.27 52.52 -41.38
N GLN A 640 11.11 52.35 -40.33
CA GLN A 640 11.84 53.40 -39.53
C GLN A 640 11.08 54.50 -38.70
N THR A 641 11.48 55.05 -37.52
CA THR A 641 12.63 54.96 -36.55
C THR A 641 12.38 55.87 -35.31
N GLN A 642 13.16 55.63 -34.23
CA GLN A 642 13.69 56.56 -33.18
C GLN A 642 12.75 57.08 -32.05
N GLY A 643 13.15 57.24 -30.78
CA GLY A 643 14.42 57.08 -30.04
C GLY A 643 14.19 57.34 -28.51
N ALA A 644 14.89 56.63 -27.61
CA ALA A 644 15.99 57.08 -26.72
C ALA A 644 15.51 57.62 -25.33
N VAL A 645 16.15 57.48 -24.14
CA VAL A 645 17.57 57.37 -23.71
C VAL A 645 17.71 56.73 -22.28
N ASP A 646 18.77 55.91 -22.13
CA ASP A 646 19.71 55.52 -21.04
C ASP A 646 19.63 55.93 -19.55
N SER A 647 20.09 55.02 -18.67
CA SER A 647 21.46 54.95 -18.06
C SER A 647 21.52 53.79 -17.04
N GLY A 648 22.59 53.03 -16.77
CA GLY A 648 23.98 52.98 -17.22
C GLY A 648 24.68 51.78 -16.54
N ILE A 649 25.72 51.24 -17.20
CA ILE A 649 26.53 50.04 -16.88
C ILE A 649 27.84 50.46 -16.18
N SER A 650 28.41 49.59 -15.33
CA SER A 650 29.87 49.31 -15.23
C SER A 650 30.08 48.25 -14.13
N ASP A 651 30.42 47.00 -14.44
CA ASP A 651 31.70 46.44 -14.93
C ASP A 651 32.59 45.87 -13.81
N LEU A 652 32.83 44.57 -13.96
CA LEU A 652 33.87 43.75 -13.35
C LEU A 652 35.25 44.16 -13.92
N GLN A 653 36.21 44.43 -13.03
CA GLN A 653 37.59 43.88 -13.01
C GLN A 653 38.55 44.78 -12.23
N SER A 654 39.19 44.23 -11.19
CA SER A 654 40.66 44.20 -10.97
C SER A 654 41.00 43.90 -9.50
N LEU A 655 42.23 43.40 -9.27
CA LEU A 655 42.86 42.91 -8.02
C LEU A 655 42.56 41.42 -7.76
N GLN A 656 43.27 40.44 -8.34
CA GLN A 656 44.71 40.13 -8.19
C GLN A 656 45.18 40.09 -6.73
N ASN A 657 45.58 38.88 -6.31
CA ASN A 657 46.53 38.52 -5.26
C ASN A 657 46.38 39.22 -3.89
N ASP A 658 46.05 38.44 -2.87
CA ASP A 658 46.90 38.36 -1.68
C ASP A 658 46.85 36.98 -1.01
N SER A 659 48.04 36.37 -1.01
CA SER A 659 48.63 35.30 -0.21
C SER A 659 47.81 34.49 0.82
N LEU A 660 47.83 33.16 0.59
CA LEU A 660 48.14 32.14 1.59
C LEU A 660 49.31 32.56 2.48
N GLN A 661 49.06 32.79 3.77
CA GLN A 661 49.93 32.43 4.90
C GLN A 661 49.37 33.02 6.19
N ALA A 662 48.63 32.20 6.96
CA ALA A 662 48.77 32.08 8.41
C ALA A 662 47.70 31.13 8.96
N TYR A 663 48.17 30.13 9.72
CA TYR A 663 47.68 29.69 11.04
C TYR A 663 47.63 28.16 11.21
N PRO A 664 48.16 27.62 12.32
CA PRO A 664 48.53 26.21 12.49
C PRO A 664 47.53 25.42 13.37
N ASP A 665 47.63 24.09 13.27
CA ASP A 665 47.21 23.06 14.24
C ASP A 665 45.91 23.30 15.03
N LEU A 666 44.80 22.75 14.54
CA LEU A 666 43.61 22.49 15.34
C LEU A 666 43.08 21.09 15.02
N LEU A 667 42.81 20.32 16.08
CA LEU A 667 42.37 18.91 16.16
C LEU A 667 43.49 17.91 16.46
N SER A 668 44.03 18.04 17.68
CA SER A 668 44.51 16.89 18.45
C SER A 668 43.67 16.77 19.72
N THR A 669 43.44 15.53 20.15
CA THR A 669 42.81 15.03 21.40
C THR A 669 41.33 14.62 21.35
N TRP A 670 41.13 13.29 21.28
CA TRP A 670 39.96 12.57 21.81
C TRP A 670 40.09 12.41 23.34
N PRO A 671 38.97 12.43 24.09
CA PRO A 671 38.94 11.81 25.42
C PRO A 671 37.82 10.79 25.65
N MET A 672 38.15 9.86 26.58
CA MET A 672 37.36 8.78 27.15
C MET A 672 36.49 9.24 28.35
N ASP A 673 35.39 8.49 28.59
CA ASP A 673 34.57 8.29 29.80
C ASP A 673 34.16 9.46 30.75
N GLY A 674 32.85 9.54 31.05
CA GLY A 674 32.31 10.23 32.24
C GLY A 674 30.80 10.53 32.19
N HIS A 675 30.03 9.95 33.12
CA HIS A 675 28.58 10.15 33.34
C HIS A 675 28.21 11.55 33.89
N ASP A 676 27.04 12.09 33.52
CA ASP A 676 25.95 12.48 34.45
C ASP A 676 24.68 12.97 33.70
N GLU A 677 23.51 12.58 34.24
CA GLU A 677 22.15 12.90 33.76
C GLU A 677 21.70 14.34 34.09
N ILE A 678 20.82 14.93 33.27
CA ILE A 678 19.43 15.34 33.59
C ILE A 678 18.82 16.14 32.41
N GLY A 679 17.81 15.54 31.77
CA GLY A 679 16.49 16.11 31.49
C GLY A 679 16.31 17.24 30.46
N LEU A 680 15.86 16.90 29.24
CA LEU A 680 14.58 17.31 28.63
C LEU A 680 14.39 16.56 27.27
N THR A 681 13.16 16.10 27.00
CA THR A 681 12.84 14.92 26.16
C THR A 681 12.33 15.22 24.71
N MET A 682 13.13 14.79 23.70
CA MET A 682 12.86 14.06 22.41
C MET A 682 12.02 14.66 21.23
N PRO A 683 12.23 14.25 19.93
CA PRO A 683 12.87 13.01 19.44
C PRO A 683 14.12 13.14 18.53
N LEU A 684 14.99 12.12 18.67
CA LEU A 684 16.26 11.88 17.98
C LEU A 684 16.05 11.13 16.65
N SER A 685 16.32 11.77 15.54
CA SER A 685 17.01 11.14 14.39
C SER A 685 17.44 12.12 13.30
N THR A 686 17.02 13.39 13.33
CA THR A 686 17.46 14.34 12.28
C THR A 686 18.64 15.21 12.69
N TRP A 687 18.79 15.66 13.95
CA TRP A 687 19.97 16.39 14.42
C TRP A 687 20.27 16.11 15.91
N MET A 688 21.54 15.90 16.26
CA MET A 688 22.05 16.19 17.60
C MET A 688 22.83 17.51 17.51
N LEU A 689 22.31 18.57 18.13
CA LEU A 689 23.13 19.71 18.54
C LEU A 689 23.58 19.43 19.97
N SER A 690 24.74 18.80 20.12
CA SER A 690 25.50 18.93 21.36
C SER A 690 26.59 19.97 21.12
N GLN A 691 26.48 21.11 21.82
CA GLN A 691 27.59 22.06 22.02
C GLN A 691 28.24 22.65 20.74
N ASP A 692 27.46 23.15 19.78
CA ASP A 692 27.92 23.88 18.57
C ASP A 692 28.59 23.03 17.45
N GLN A 693 28.32 21.72 17.38
CA GLN A 693 28.85 20.82 16.32
C GLN A 693 27.74 20.09 15.55
N ILE A 694 27.99 19.78 14.26
CA ILE A 694 27.09 18.95 13.42
C ILE A 694 27.69 17.55 13.31
N VAL A 695 26.92 16.53 13.69
CA VAL A 695 27.34 15.12 13.62
C VAL A 695 26.48 14.38 12.59
N VAL A 696 27.13 13.68 11.66
CA VAL A 696 26.49 12.86 10.62
C VAL A 696 26.67 11.38 10.98
N THR A 697 25.55 10.72 11.26
CA THR A 697 25.49 9.28 11.59
C THR A 697 24.80 8.45 10.52
N SER A 698 24.02 9.09 9.63
CA SER A 698 23.31 8.42 8.54
C SER A 698 24.18 8.21 7.31
N ILE A 699 24.24 6.98 6.81
CA ILE A 699 25.02 6.65 5.60
C ILE A 699 24.35 7.16 4.33
N ALA A 700 23.01 7.14 4.28
CA ALA A 700 22.25 7.68 3.17
C ALA A 700 22.49 9.19 3.02
N LEU A 701 22.46 9.92 4.14
CA LEU A 701 22.74 11.36 4.16
C LEU A 701 24.20 11.65 3.82
N PHE A 702 25.16 10.97 4.49
CA PHE A 702 26.59 11.17 4.24
C PHE A 702 26.96 10.88 2.78
N GLY A 703 26.48 9.77 2.22
CA GLY A 703 26.75 9.41 0.83
C GLY A 703 26.20 10.43 -0.15
N SER A 704 24.99 10.96 0.08
CA SER A 704 24.41 12.02 -0.75
C SER A 704 25.24 13.31 -0.69
N LYS A 705 25.63 13.74 0.53
CA LYS A 705 26.49 14.91 0.74
C LYS A 705 27.87 14.76 0.11
N LEU A 706 28.44 13.56 0.13
CA LEU A 706 29.72 13.27 -0.52
C LEU A 706 29.63 13.38 -2.06
N LEU A 707 28.55 12.89 -2.67
CA LEU A 707 28.32 13.01 -4.11
C LEU A 707 28.15 14.48 -4.53
N ASP A 708 27.33 15.24 -3.80
CA ASP A 708 27.09 16.66 -4.05
C ASP A 708 28.38 17.49 -3.86
N ALA A 709 29.17 17.18 -2.83
CA ALA A 709 30.47 17.79 -2.61
C ALA A 709 31.44 17.52 -3.78
N CYS A 710 31.47 16.31 -4.33
CA CYS A 710 32.30 15.98 -5.49
C CYS A 710 31.87 16.75 -6.75
N ASP A 711 30.57 16.79 -7.04
CA ASP A 711 30.04 17.56 -8.18
C ASP A 711 30.35 19.06 -8.05
N LYS A 712 30.16 19.63 -6.85
CA LYS A 712 30.54 21.01 -6.54
C LYS A 712 32.05 21.24 -6.69
N TYR A 713 32.89 20.30 -6.23
CA TYR A 713 34.34 20.38 -6.34
C TYR A 713 34.78 20.44 -7.82
N ILE A 714 34.21 19.56 -8.66
CA ILE A 714 34.47 19.53 -10.12
C ILE A 714 34.08 20.87 -10.75
N LYS A 715 32.88 21.39 -10.43
CA LYS A 715 32.39 22.68 -10.95
C LYS A 715 33.26 23.87 -10.53
N ARG A 716 33.82 23.86 -9.31
CA ARG A 716 34.72 24.92 -8.83
C ARG A 716 36.08 24.90 -9.55
N LYS A 717 36.69 23.72 -9.72
CA LYS A 717 38.04 23.58 -10.30
C LYS A 717 38.08 23.59 -11.83
N SER A 718 36.99 23.25 -12.51
CA SER A 718 36.90 23.30 -13.99
C SER A 718 37.07 24.71 -14.59
N THR A 719 37.02 25.75 -13.76
CA THR A 719 37.34 27.13 -14.16
C THR A 719 38.84 27.48 -14.13
N SER A 720 39.69 26.63 -13.53
CA SER A 720 41.11 26.92 -13.25
C SER A 720 42.14 25.94 -13.84
N THR A 721 41.72 24.83 -14.46
CA THR A 721 42.61 23.71 -14.87
C THR A 721 42.63 23.51 -16.40
N LEU A 722 43.80 23.15 -16.97
CA LEU A 722 43.97 22.92 -18.42
C LEU A 722 43.24 21.65 -18.91
N PRO A 723 42.65 21.62 -20.12
CA PRO A 723 41.79 20.53 -20.61
C PRO A 723 42.39 19.10 -20.51
N ASP A 724 43.68 18.94 -20.82
CA ASP A 724 44.34 17.62 -20.81
C ASP A 724 44.60 17.08 -19.40
N GLN A 725 44.55 17.93 -18.38
CA GLN A 725 44.74 17.56 -16.97
C GLN A 725 43.42 17.30 -16.24
N VAL A 726 42.27 17.67 -16.82
CA VAL A 726 40.94 17.55 -16.19
C VAL A 726 40.55 16.08 -15.97
N GLU A 727 40.84 15.20 -16.93
CA GLU A 727 40.46 13.79 -16.82
C GLU A 727 41.26 13.08 -15.72
N GLU A 728 42.59 13.24 -15.70
CA GLU A 728 43.45 12.68 -14.66
C GLU A 728 43.08 13.22 -13.27
N TRP A 729 42.74 14.50 -13.19
CA TRP A 729 42.28 15.15 -11.97
C TRP A 729 40.95 14.59 -11.47
N ASN A 730 39.97 14.42 -12.34
CA ASN A 730 38.66 13.88 -11.98
C ASN A 730 38.75 12.42 -11.51
N GLN A 731 39.58 11.61 -12.18
CA GLN A 731 39.85 10.23 -11.75
C GLN A 731 40.54 10.19 -10.37
N LYS A 732 41.46 11.13 -10.12
CA LYS A 732 42.08 11.29 -8.81
C LYS A 732 41.07 11.67 -7.73
N LEU A 733 40.19 12.64 -8.00
CA LEU A 733 39.11 13.05 -7.08
C LEU A 733 38.21 11.87 -6.72
N VAL A 734 37.77 11.08 -7.69
CA VAL A 734 36.93 9.89 -7.47
C VAL A 734 37.62 8.91 -6.52
N ARG A 735 38.91 8.62 -6.72
CA ARG A 735 39.68 7.74 -5.82
C ARG A 735 39.79 8.30 -4.42
N VAL A 736 40.09 9.59 -4.29
CA VAL A 736 40.18 10.28 -3.00
C VAL A 736 38.85 10.27 -2.26
N ALA A 737 37.74 10.47 -2.96
CA ALA A 737 36.39 10.47 -2.38
C ALA A 737 35.98 9.07 -1.89
N ILE A 738 36.24 8.01 -2.66
CA ILE A 738 35.99 6.62 -2.23
C ILE A 738 36.86 6.27 -1.03
N GLY A 739 38.16 6.57 -1.08
CA GLY A 739 39.06 6.33 0.06
C GLY A 739 38.64 7.09 1.33
N PHE A 740 38.21 8.34 1.18
CA PHE A 740 37.68 9.14 2.28
C PHE A 740 36.39 8.56 2.86
N GLY A 741 35.38 8.29 2.02
CA GLY A 741 34.08 7.80 2.48
C GLY A 741 34.16 6.42 3.14
N THR A 742 34.95 5.50 2.58
CA THR A 742 35.12 4.15 3.14
C THR A 742 35.88 4.16 4.47
N ARG A 743 36.80 5.11 4.66
CA ARG A 743 37.47 5.34 5.95
C ARG A 743 36.53 5.90 7.01
N CYS A 744 35.67 6.85 6.64
CA CYS A 744 34.62 7.38 7.52
C CYS A 744 33.68 6.27 8.03
N MET A 745 33.46 5.21 7.26
CA MET A 745 32.67 4.05 7.66
C MET A 745 33.43 3.02 8.51
N GLY A 746 34.77 3.11 8.58
CA GLY A 746 35.60 2.05 9.14
C GLY A 746 35.63 0.77 8.29
N LEU A 747 35.30 0.85 6.99
CA LEU A 747 35.20 -0.29 6.07
C LEU A 747 36.25 -0.28 4.95
N GLU A 748 37.21 0.63 5.00
CA GLU A 748 38.30 0.76 4.01
C GLU A 748 38.98 -0.59 3.74
N SER A 749 39.43 -1.30 4.79
CA SER A 749 40.08 -2.60 4.64
C SER A 749 39.19 -3.66 3.98
N TYR A 750 37.90 -3.72 4.35
CA TYR A 750 36.95 -4.66 3.76
C TYR A 750 36.74 -4.37 2.28
N ILE A 751 36.40 -3.12 1.94
CA ILE A 751 36.06 -2.72 0.57
C ILE A 751 37.23 -2.86 -0.39
N TYR A 752 38.44 -2.48 0.03
CA TYR A 752 39.64 -2.68 -0.80
C TYR A 752 40.06 -4.16 -0.83
N GLY A 753 39.92 -4.87 0.28
CA GLY A 753 40.31 -6.28 0.37
C GLY A 753 39.43 -7.24 -0.44
N VAL A 754 38.14 -6.95 -0.61
CA VAL A 754 37.25 -7.68 -1.54
C VAL A 754 37.25 -7.08 -2.96
N ASN A 755 38.15 -6.15 -3.26
CA ASN A 755 38.26 -5.45 -4.55
C ASN A 755 36.99 -4.66 -4.97
N GLY A 756 36.17 -4.26 -3.98
CA GLY A 756 34.95 -3.47 -4.18
C GLY A 756 35.21 -2.02 -4.58
N ALA A 757 36.33 -1.43 -4.12
CA ALA A 757 36.68 -0.03 -4.41
C ALA A 757 36.69 0.29 -5.91
N ARG A 758 37.20 -0.63 -6.74
CA ARG A 758 37.23 -0.49 -8.20
C ARG A 758 35.83 -0.31 -8.80
N TYR A 759 34.82 -0.99 -8.24
CA TYR A 759 33.43 -0.89 -8.70
C TYR A 759 32.79 0.42 -8.22
N MET A 760 33.03 0.79 -6.96
CA MET A 760 32.55 2.06 -6.39
C MET A 760 33.09 3.28 -7.17
N GLU A 761 34.36 3.26 -7.57
CA GLU A 761 34.96 4.31 -8.41
C GLU A 761 34.21 4.47 -9.74
N LYS A 762 33.84 3.36 -10.40
CA LYS A 762 33.11 3.39 -11.67
C LYS A 762 31.67 3.87 -11.52
N VAL A 763 31.00 3.45 -10.45
CA VAL A 763 29.65 3.94 -10.12
C VAL A 763 29.66 5.45 -9.83
N LEU A 764 30.60 5.92 -9.00
CA LEU A 764 30.73 7.34 -8.67
C LEU A 764 31.08 8.17 -9.93
N SER A 765 31.98 7.68 -10.78
CA SER A 765 32.31 8.32 -12.06
C SER A 765 31.10 8.47 -12.97
N TRP A 766 30.24 7.45 -13.04
CA TRP A 766 28.98 7.52 -13.78
C TRP A 766 28.01 8.54 -13.18
N ARG A 767 27.84 8.54 -11.85
CA ARG A 767 26.95 9.49 -11.15
C ARG A 767 27.38 10.94 -11.32
N LEU A 768 28.69 11.19 -11.37
CA LEU A 768 29.25 12.52 -11.63
C LEU A 768 29.26 12.90 -13.13
N GLY A 769 28.77 12.02 -14.02
CA GLY A 769 28.75 12.27 -15.46
C GLY A 769 30.12 12.24 -16.13
N LEU A 770 31.14 11.68 -15.47
CA LEU A 770 32.51 11.57 -15.96
C LEU A 770 32.68 10.39 -16.93
N GLU A 771 31.97 9.29 -16.67
CA GLU A 771 31.99 8.10 -17.52
C GLU A 771 30.56 7.67 -17.92
N PRO A 772 30.37 7.14 -19.14
CA PRO A 772 29.08 6.58 -19.52
C PRO A 772 28.80 5.26 -18.79
N LYS A 773 27.52 4.94 -18.59
CA LYS A 773 27.08 3.80 -17.76
C LYS A 773 27.61 2.43 -18.19
N ASP A 774 27.99 2.25 -19.46
CA ASP A 774 28.55 1.00 -19.99
C ASP A 774 29.94 0.70 -19.44
N LYS A 775 30.65 1.72 -18.94
CA LYS A 775 31.92 1.59 -18.23
C LYS A 775 31.77 1.04 -16.81
N VAL A 776 30.57 1.08 -16.24
CA VAL A 776 30.28 0.38 -15.00
C VAL A 776 30.15 -1.12 -15.29
N PRO A 777 31.02 -1.97 -14.75
CA PRO A 777 30.98 -3.41 -14.99
C PRO A 777 29.82 -4.07 -14.22
N ALA A 778 29.37 -5.23 -14.69
CA ALA A 778 28.42 -6.06 -13.96
C ALA A 778 29.07 -6.59 -12.65
N PRO A 779 28.30 -6.78 -11.57
CA PRO A 779 26.84 -6.60 -11.49
C PRO A 779 26.34 -5.16 -11.28
N PHE A 780 27.21 -4.22 -10.92
CA PHE A 780 26.81 -2.86 -10.50
C PHE A 780 26.38 -1.93 -11.63
N ARG A 781 26.42 -2.39 -12.89
CA ARG A 781 25.95 -1.60 -14.03
C ARG A 781 24.52 -1.09 -13.78
N PRO A 782 24.26 0.23 -13.92
CA PRO A 782 22.94 0.78 -13.64
C PRO A 782 21.85 0.21 -14.54
N THR A 783 20.70 -0.12 -13.96
CA THR A 783 19.52 -0.57 -14.68
C THR A 783 18.90 0.57 -15.52
N PRO A 784 17.97 0.27 -16.44
CA PRO A 784 17.19 1.29 -17.12
C PRO A 784 16.41 2.21 -16.16
N LEU A 785 15.90 1.69 -15.04
CA LEU A 785 15.17 2.48 -14.04
C LEU A 785 16.09 3.44 -13.30
N GLN A 786 17.22 2.93 -12.78
CA GLN A 786 18.24 3.74 -12.12
C GLN A 786 18.78 4.85 -13.02
N SER A 787 18.94 4.58 -14.33
CA SER A 787 19.34 5.59 -15.32
C SER A 787 18.29 6.68 -15.52
N ARG A 788 17.00 6.36 -15.37
CA ARG A 788 15.87 7.30 -15.56
C ARG A 788 15.55 8.10 -14.31
N GLN A 789 15.95 7.61 -13.13
CA GLN A 789 15.74 8.27 -11.84
C GLN A 789 17.08 8.54 -11.15
N PRO A 790 17.93 9.45 -11.64
CA PRO A 790 19.28 9.65 -11.11
C PRO A 790 19.35 10.31 -9.73
N THR A 791 18.21 10.62 -9.10
CA THR A 791 18.13 11.29 -7.79
C THR A 791 18.00 10.33 -6.60
N HIS A 792 17.88 9.02 -6.83
CA HIS A 792 17.88 8.04 -5.73
C HIS A 792 19.23 7.97 -5.03
N PHE A 793 19.24 7.51 -3.78
CA PHE A 793 20.46 7.30 -3.01
C PHE A 793 21.44 6.38 -3.77
N TRP A 794 22.61 6.92 -4.13
CA TRP A 794 23.57 6.21 -4.98
C TRP A 794 24.25 5.01 -4.31
N GLY A 795 24.16 4.88 -2.97
CA GLY A 795 24.59 3.67 -2.28
C GLY A 795 23.83 2.42 -2.73
N LEU A 796 22.59 2.57 -3.22
CA LEU A 796 21.84 1.46 -3.83
C LEU A 796 22.51 0.93 -5.10
N ASP A 797 23.23 1.76 -5.86
CA ASP A 797 23.95 1.29 -7.07
C ASP A 797 25.04 0.27 -6.74
N LEU A 798 25.51 0.27 -5.50
CA LEU A 798 26.56 -0.59 -4.98
C LEU A 798 26.03 -1.95 -4.51
N PHE A 799 24.78 -2.29 -4.82
CA PHE A 799 24.20 -3.60 -4.53
C PHE A 799 24.34 -4.53 -5.75
N ASN A 800 24.65 -5.80 -5.50
CA ASN A 800 25.00 -6.76 -6.57
C ASN A 800 23.80 -7.21 -7.40
N TRP A 801 22.56 -6.97 -6.96
CA TRP A 801 21.36 -7.57 -7.57
C TRP A 801 20.51 -6.48 -8.22
N PRO A 802 20.50 -6.36 -9.57
CA PRO A 802 19.75 -5.30 -10.26
C PRO A 802 18.25 -5.32 -9.97
N GLU A 803 17.65 -6.49 -9.76
CA GLU A 803 16.23 -6.64 -9.44
C GLU A 803 15.90 -6.07 -8.06
N LEU A 804 16.78 -6.25 -7.07
CA LEU A 804 16.61 -5.67 -5.74
C LEU A 804 16.83 -4.16 -5.77
N ARG A 805 17.79 -3.68 -6.56
CA ARG A 805 18.01 -2.23 -6.74
C ARG A 805 16.79 -1.54 -7.34
N ASP A 806 16.17 -2.13 -8.35
CA ASP A 806 14.97 -1.55 -8.96
C ASP A 806 13.78 -1.52 -7.99
N GLN A 807 13.59 -2.57 -7.20
CA GLN A 807 12.58 -2.59 -6.12
C GLN A 807 12.85 -1.47 -5.11
N LEU A 808 14.09 -1.31 -4.65
CA LEU A 808 14.45 -0.29 -3.67
C LEU A 808 14.42 1.14 -4.20
N VAL A 809 14.62 1.34 -5.51
CA VAL A 809 14.44 2.65 -6.13
C VAL A 809 12.96 3.06 -6.10
N LEU A 810 12.04 2.11 -6.32
CA LEU A 810 10.59 2.35 -6.24
C LEU A 810 10.11 2.53 -4.80
N GLU A 811 10.70 1.80 -3.85
CA GLU A 811 10.26 1.71 -2.45
C GLU A 811 11.12 2.53 -1.46
N HIS A 812 12.01 3.41 -1.93
CA HIS A 812 12.96 4.11 -1.03
C HIS A 812 12.29 4.97 0.06
N GLY A 813 11.02 5.36 -0.09
CA GLY A 813 10.25 6.12 0.90
C GLY A 813 9.67 5.29 2.05
N SER A 814 9.63 3.96 1.91
CA SER A 814 9.03 3.02 2.88
C SER A 814 10.06 2.19 3.65
N VAL A 815 11.36 2.38 3.39
CA VAL A 815 12.44 1.55 3.92
C VAL A 815 13.52 2.40 4.61
N ASP A 816 13.93 1.98 5.81
CA ASP A 816 15.13 2.51 6.47
C ASP A 816 16.39 2.09 5.69
N LEU A 817 16.85 2.98 4.81
CA LEU A 817 18.02 2.75 3.95
C LEU A 817 19.31 2.56 4.75
N ASP A 818 19.42 3.13 5.95
CA ASP A 818 20.62 3.00 6.77
C ASP A 818 20.69 1.60 7.39
N ALA A 819 19.58 1.10 7.93
CA ALA A 819 19.46 -0.27 8.43
C ALA A 819 19.65 -1.30 7.31
N LEU A 820 18.96 -1.10 6.18
CA LEU A 820 19.03 -1.99 5.03
C LEU A 820 20.46 -2.10 4.47
N THR A 821 21.17 -0.98 4.34
CA THR A 821 22.56 -0.98 3.84
C THR A 821 23.49 -1.76 4.77
N LYS A 822 23.27 -1.70 6.09
CA LYS A 822 24.02 -2.53 7.06
C LYS A 822 23.70 -4.00 6.88
N ASP A 823 22.42 -4.34 6.87
CA ASP A 823 21.96 -5.73 6.77
C ASP A 823 22.39 -6.38 5.46
N LEU A 824 22.43 -5.65 4.35
CA LEU A 824 22.89 -6.20 3.09
C LEU A 824 24.35 -6.67 3.16
N VAL A 825 25.23 -5.91 3.79
CA VAL A 825 26.63 -6.32 4.00
C VAL A 825 26.71 -7.49 4.98
N LEU A 826 25.92 -7.44 6.05
CA LEU A 826 25.86 -8.50 7.09
C LEU A 826 25.19 -9.80 6.62
N HIS A 827 24.50 -9.79 5.49
CA HIS A 827 23.82 -10.96 4.95
C HIS A 827 24.21 -11.31 3.51
N SER A 828 25.23 -10.65 2.96
CA SER A 828 25.88 -11.07 1.72
C SER A 828 26.70 -12.33 1.96
N VAL A 829 26.36 -13.41 1.27
CA VAL A 829 26.94 -14.74 1.43
C VAL A 829 27.51 -15.27 0.13
N ILE A 830 28.45 -16.21 0.24
CA ILE A 830 28.82 -17.11 -0.85
C ILE A 830 28.41 -18.55 -0.49
N GLU A 831 27.98 -19.30 -1.49
CA GLU A 831 27.54 -20.68 -1.31
C GLU A 831 28.72 -21.64 -1.36
N GLN A 832 28.68 -22.68 -0.54
CA GLN A 832 29.60 -23.80 -0.55
C GLN A 832 28.82 -25.11 -0.79
N PRO A 833 28.37 -25.38 -2.04
CA PRO A 833 27.50 -26.51 -2.35
C PRO A 833 28.04 -27.87 -1.89
N GLN A 834 29.37 -28.04 -1.91
CA GLN A 834 30.05 -29.27 -1.49
C GLN A 834 29.85 -29.59 -0.01
N ARG A 835 29.51 -28.59 0.81
CA ARG A 835 29.30 -28.71 2.25
C ARG A 835 27.87 -28.39 2.67
N GLY A 836 27.01 -28.01 1.73
CA GLY A 836 25.60 -27.74 1.98
C GLY A 836 25.33 -26.50 2.83
N VAL A 837 26.24 -25.51 2.80
CA VAL A 837 26.16 -24.29 3.64
C VAL A 837 26.49 -23.04 2.84
N ALA A 838 26.01 -21.89 3.30
CA ALA A 838 26.40 -20.56 2.85
C ALA A 838 27.19 -19.85 3.94
N VAL A 839 28.12 -18.97 3.56
CA VAL A 839 29.03 -18.32 4.50
C VAL A 839 29.04 -16.83 4.24
N ASN A 840 28.91 -16.02 5.29
CA ASN A 840 28.93 -14.56 5.18
C ASN A 840 30.28 -14.04 4.67
N VAL A 841 30.26 -13.12 3.71
CA VAL A 841 31.47 -12.59 3.08
C VAL A 841 32.32 -11.74 4.04
N LEU A 842 31.68 -10.89 4.85
CA LEU A 842 32.37 -10.10 5.86
C LEU A 842 33.04 -11.01 6.90
N ASP A 843 32.36 -12.07 7.34
CA ASP A 843 32.89 -13.07 8.27
C ASP A 843 34.10 -13.81 7.70
N ILE A 844 34.05 -14.23 6.42
CA ILE A 844 35.21 -14.79 5.72
C ILE A 844 36.36 -13.77 5.70
N PHE A 845 36.07 -12.51 5.35
CA PHE A 845 37.10 -11.49 5.24
C PHE A 845 37.78 -11.23 6.59
N GLU A 846 36.99 -11.02 7.64
CA GLU A 846 37.49 -10.76 8.99
C GLU A 846 38.30 -11.94 9.53
N ASN A 847 37.82 -13.18 9.36
CA ASN A 847 38.44 -14.36 9.98
C ASN A 847 39.56 -14.98 9.15
N GLN A 848 39.53 -14.87 7.83
CA GLN A 848 40.46 -15.57 6.93
C GLN A 848 41.48 -14.66 6.26
N ILE A 849 41.18 -13.35 6.15
CA ILE A 849 42.06 -12.37 5.49
C ILE A 849 42.65 -11.42 6.55
N LEU A 850 41.80 -10.69 7.28
CA LEU A 850 42.29 -9.71 8.28
C LEU A 850 43.00 -10.37 9.47
N ARG A 851 42.53 -11.52 9.97
CA ARG A 851 43.21 -12.23 11.06
C ARG A 851 44.58 -12.78 10.67
N ARG A 852 44.79 -13.13 9.39
CA ARG A 852 46.09 -13.64 8.90
C ARG A 852 47.17 -12.57 8.82
N ASP A 853 46.77 -11.33 8.58
CA ASP A 853 47.69 -10.19 8.48
C ASP A 853 48.17 -9.67 9.86
N LYS A 854 47.65 -10.24 10.96
CA LYS A 854 48.06 -9.94 12.34
C LYS A 854 49.39 -10.62 12.71
N SER A 855 50.47 -10.21 12.04
CA SER A 855 51.83 -10.29 12.60
C SER A 855 52.22 -9.06 13.42
N SER A 856 51.35 -8.04 13.53
CA SER A 856 51.68 -6.78 14.24
C SER A 856 50.62 -6.20 15.18
N TYR A 857 49.37 -6.66 15.20
CA TYR A 857 48.34 -6.11 16.10
C TYR A 857 47.44 -7.19 16.72
N ALA A 858 47.96 -7.85 17.75
CA ALA A 858 47.16 -8.64 18.69
C ALA A 858 46.97 -7.85 19.99
N GLN A 859 45.77 -7.31 20.20
CA GLN A 859 45.14 -7.17 21.51
C GLN A 859 43.64 -6.89 21.32
N SER A 860 42.81 -7.81 21.82
CA SER A 860 41.45 -7.57 22.36
C SER A 860 40.48 -6.66 21.58
N GLY A 861 39.51 -7.26 20.89
CA GLY A 861 38.27 -6.58 20.45
C GLY A 861 37.91 -6.84 18.98
N THR A 862 36.62 -6.99 18.69
CA THR A 862 36.07 -6.83 17.34
C THR A 862 36.46 -5.45 16.80
N CYS A 863 36.85 -5.36 15.53
CA CYS A 863 37.20 -4.08 14.91
C CYS A 863 35.91 -3.24 14.85
N ARG A 864 35.81 -2.18 15.66
CA ARG A 864 34.63 -1.29 15.65
C ARG A 864 34.56 -0.59 14.29
N ASN A 865 33.38 -0.61 13.67
CA ASN A 865 33.07 0.09 12.42
C ASN A 865 31.58 0.44 12.39
N TYR A 866 31.13 1.12 11.33
CA TYR A 866 29.74 1.53 11.14
C TYR A 866 28.71 0.36 11.20
N LEU A 867 29.12 -0.86 10.85
CA LEU A 867 28.25 -2.04 10.88
C LEU A 867 28.08 -2.60 12.29
N THR A 868 29.09 -2.43 13.16
CA THR A 868 29.16 -3.11 14.47
C THR A 868 28.99 -2.18 15.67
N ASP A 869 29.11 -0.86 15.50
CA ASP A 869 28.94 0.14 16.55
C ASP A 869 27.73 1.05 16.26
N ALA A 870 26.69 0.93 17.09
CA ALA A 870 25.48 1.75 16.96
C ALA A 870 25.73 3.24 17.26
N SER A 871 26.84 3.58 17.91
CA SER A 871 27.26 4.95 18.21
C SER A 871 28.22 5.54 17.18
N TRP A 872 28.44 4.85 16.05
CA TRP A 872 29.39 5.27 15.02
C TRP A 872 29.02 6.63 14.40
N VAL A 873 29.97 7.55 14.39
CA VAL A 873 29.88 8.84 13.72
C VAL A 873 30.64 8.75 12.39
N LEU A 874 29.95 8.99 11.28
CA LEU A 874 30.57 8.98 9.95
C LEU A 874 31.38 10.24 9.69
N PHE A 875 30.84 11.40 10.10
CA PHE A 875 31.49 12.69 9.86
C PHE A 875 31.02 13.74 10.86
N GLU A 876 31.91 14.66 11.22
CA GLU A 876 31.63 15.73 12.20
C GLU A 876 32.11 17.07 11.64
N VAL A 877 31.31 18.11 11.81
CA VAL A 877 31.62 19.48 11.40
C VAL A 877 31.72 20.34 12.65
N GLY A 878 32.90 20.93 12.85
CA GLY A 878 33.17 21.83 13.96
C GLY A 878 32.51 23.21 13.80
N PRO A 879 32.43 23.99 14.90
CA PRO A 879 31.71 25.28 14.94
C PRO A 879 32.31 26.33 13.99
N GLU A 880 33.62 26.25 13.74
CA GLU A 880 34.35 27.19 12.90
C GLU A 880 33.90 27.15 11.43
N ILE A 881 33.71 25.94 10.89
CA ILE A 881 33.21 25.75 9.51
C ILE A 881 31.75 26.18 9.42
N GLN A 882 30.95 25.86 10.44
CA GLN A 882 29.55 26.28 10.50
C GLN A 882 29.38 27.81 10.50
N SER A 883 30.24 28.52 11.24
CA SER A 883 30.28 29.98 11.26
C SER A 883 30.73 30.57 9.91
N MET A 884 31.71 29.92 9.25
CA MET A 884 32.28 30.40 7.99
C MET A 884 31.29 30.35 6.82
N TYR A 885 30.39 29.36 6.78
CA TYR A 885 29.50 29.10 5.64
C TYR A 885 28.00 29.29 5.92
N GLY A 886 27.62 29.60 7.16
CA GLY A 886 26.25 29.57 7.67
C GLY A 886 25.21 30.52 7.06
N SER A 887 25.57 31.35 6.07
CA SER A 887 24.64 32.30 5.43
C SER A 887 24.20 31.95 4.00
N VAL A 888 24.87 31.02 3.29
CA VAL A 888 24.53 30.67 1.89
C VAL A 888 24.83 29.21 1.50
N ALA A 889 25.72 28.48 2.20
CA ALA A 889 26.18 27.15 1.80
C ALA A 889 25.92 26.05 2.84
N ASP A 890 25.82 24.80 2.40
CA ASP A 890 25.67 23.64 3.29
C ASP A 890 27.01 23.35 4.00
N PRO A 891 27.08 23.53 5.33
CA PRO A 891 28.35 23.42 6.07
C PRO A 891 28.95 22.01 6.06
N VAL A 892 28.14 20.95 5.87
CA VAL A 892 28.63 19.57 5.76
C VAL A 892 29.29 19.36 4.41
N GLU A 893 28.67 19.82 3.33
CA GLU A 893 29.25 19.72 1.99
C GLU A 893 30.53 20.55 1.87
N GLU A 894 30.57 21.76 2.44
CA GLU A 894 31.79 22.58 2.46
C GLU A 894 32.92 21.96 3.28
N ALA A 895 32.60 21.34 4.42
CA ALA A 895 33.56 20.58 5.21
C ALA A 895 34.12 19.38 4.42
N ILE A 896 33.26 18.64 3.72
CA ILE A 896 33.68 17.55 2.84
C ILE A 896 34.56 18.09 1.70
N ILE A 897 34.18 19.19 1.04
CA ILE A 897 34.97 19.84 -0.02
C ILE A 897 36.36 20.23 0.49
N ALA A 898 36.46 20.82 1.69
CA ALA A 898 37.74 21.19 2.29
C ALA A 898 38.62 19.98 2.58
N GLU A 899 38.02 18.89 3.09
CA GLU A 899 38.73 17.64 3.35
C GLU A 899 39.17 16.94 2.06
N LEU A 900 38.36 16.96 1.00
CA LEU A 900 38.73 16.49 -0.33
C LEU A 900 39.90 17.33 -0.89
N ASP A 901 39.85 18.66 -0.80
CA ASP A 901 40.94 19.54 -1.27
C ASP A 901 42.26 19.25 -0.55
N ARG A 902 42.21 19.11 0.79
CA ARG A 902 43.37 18.77 1.61
C ARG A 902 44.00 17.44 1.20
N ARG A 903 43.18 16.41 0.93
CA ARG A 903 43.65 15.09 0.48
C ARG A 903 44.20 15.13 -0.94
N MET A 904 43.55 15.87 -1.83
CA MET A 904 44.02 16.08 -3.20
C MET A 904 45.41 16.73 -3.25
N LEU A 905 45.67 17.73 -2.39
CA LEU A 905 46.95 18.41 -2.23
C LEU A 905 48.03 17.54 -1.58
N ASN A 906 47.69 16.78 -0.54
CA ASN A 906 48.63 15.86 0.12
C ASN A 906 49.13 14.74 -0.82
N GLU A 907 48.30 14.31 -1.77
CA GLU A 907 48.73 13.39 -2.83
C GLU A 907 49.63 14.05 -3.90
N GLU A 908 49.61 15.38 -4.07
CA GLU A 908 50.53 16.10 -4.98
C GLU A 908 51.94 16.30 -4.39
N ALA A 909 52.08 16.30 -3.06
CA ALA A 909 53.33 16.61 -2.36
C ALA A 909 54.32 15.42 -2.22
N MET A 910 53.98 14.23 -2.73
CA MET A 910 54.83 13.04 -2.65
C MET A 910 55.91 13.05 -3.77
N PRO A 911 57.22 13.00 -3.44
CA PRO A 911 58.28 12.91 -4.44
C PRO A 911 58.17 11.60 -5.22
N ARG A 912 58.41 11.64 -6.53
CA ARG A 912 58.56 10.45 -7.39
C ARG A 912 59.70 9.58 -6.85
N GLY A 913 59.39 8.60 -6.01
CA GLY A 913 60.39 7.72 -5.39
C GLY A 913 60.01 7.07 -4.05
N CYS A 914 58.96 7.53 -3.35
CA CYS A 914 58.42 6.82 -2.18
C CYS A 914 57.23 5.94 -2.61
N SER A 915 57.37 4.62 -2.48
CA SER A 915 56.41 3.61 -2.94
C SER A 915 55.28 3.32 -1.94
N GLU A 916 54.70 4.34 -1.33
CA GLU A 916 53.49 4.20 -0.52
C GLU A 916 52.50 5.30 -0.90
N SER A 917 51.67 5.02 -1.90
CA SER A 917 50.40 5.73 -2.03
C SER A 917 49.61 5.47 -0.75
N SER A 918 49.27 6.51 0.01
CA SER A 918 48.49 6.35 1.26
C SER A 918 47.06 5.81 1.04
N LEU A 919 46.65 5.65 -0.22
CA LEU A 919 45.49 4.87 -0.64
C LEU A 919 45.99 3.63 -1.41
N PRO A 920 45.60 2.41 -1.00
CA PRO A 920 45.96 1.19 -1.72
C PRO A 920 45.34 1.20 -3.12
N SER A 921 46.09 0.81 -4.15
CA SER A 921 45.46 0.53 -5.44
C SER A 921 44.58 -0.73 -5.28
N PRO A 922 43.39 -0.82 -5.92
CA PRO A 922 42.48 -1.95 -5.72
C PRO A 922 43.10 -3.34 -5.95
N GLY A 923 44.16 -3.44 -6.76
CA GLY A 923 44.89 -4.68 -7.03
C GLY A 923 46.16 -4.91 -6.18
N SER A 924 46.48 -4.01 -5.25
CA SER A 924 47.70 -4.09 -4.42
C SER A 924 47.43 -4.19 -2.92
N TYR A 925 46.17 -4.40 -2.51
CA TYR A 925 45.83 -4.53 -1.09
C TYR A 925 46.28 -5.91 -0.56
N PRO A 926 46.98 -5.98 0.60
CA PRO A 926 47.38 -7.25 1.20
C PRO A 926 46.18 -8.18 1.42
N GLY A 927 46.22 -9.39 0.86
CA GLY A 927 45.15 -10.37 0.98
C GLY A 927 44.17 -10.47 -0.19
N THR A 928 44.33 -9.66 -1.26
CA THR A 928 43.54 -9.80 -2.50
C THR A 928 43.69 -11.17 -3.16
N ASP A 929 44.89 -11.77 -3.11
CA ASP A 929 45.12 -13.12 -3.63
C ASP A 929 44.33 -14.18 -2.85
N VAL A 930 44.15 -13.96 -1.54
CA VAL A 930 43.35 -14.82 -0.66
C VAL A 930 41.87 -14.59 -0.91
N ALA A 931 41.44 -13.34 -1.11
CA ALA A 931 40.07 -13.02 -1.50
C ALA A 931 39.69 -13.69 -2.83
N HIS A 932 40.59 -13.65 -3.81
CA HIS A 932 40.44 -14.33 -5.09
C HIS A 932 40.37 -15.86 -4.93
N PHE A 933 41.28 -16.43 -4.13
CA PHE A 933 41.27 -17.87 -3.83
C PHE A 933 39.96 -18.33 -3.15
N LEU A 934 39.43 -17.51 -2.24
CA LEU A 934 38.17 -17.80 -1.53
C LEU A 934 36.92 -17.44 -2.35
N GLY A 935 37.09 -16.83 -3.52
CA GLY A 935 36.00 -16.45 -4.43
C GLY A 935 35.13 -15.29 -3.93
N ILE A 936 35.57 -14.57 -2.90
CA ILE A 936 34.80 -13.45 -2.34
C ILE A 936 34.96 -12.15 -3.16
N ASP A 937 35.91 -12.07 -4.09
CA ASP A 937 36.04 -10.97 -5.05
C ASP A 937 35.12 -11.11 -6.28
N ASN A 938 34.41 -12.24 -6.41
CA ASN A 938 33.45 -12.49 -7.50
C ASN A 938 32.03 -12.09 -7.09
N PHE A 939 31.72 -10.80 -7.19
CA PHE A 939 30.41 -10.21 -6.84
C PHE A 939 29.21 -10.84 -7.56
N LEU A 940 29.38 -11.41 -8.76
CA LEU A 940 28.30 -12.11 -9.48
C LEU A 940 27.89 -13.43 -8.82
N GLY A 941 28.80 -14.05 -8.05
CA GLY A 941 28.53 -15.29 -7.31
C GLY A 941 27.95 -15.06 -5.92
N TRP A 942 27.80 -13.81 -5.49
CA TRP A 942 27.23 -13.50 -4.18
C TRP A 942 25.72 -13.75 -4.17
N LYS A 943 25.26 -14.24 -3.03
CA LYS A 943 23.85 -14.46 -2.70
C LYS A 943 23.51 -13.71 -1.41
N ILE A 944 22.24 -13.68 -1.08
CA ILE A 944 21.70 -13.14 0.16
C ILE A 944 21.27 -14.31 1.06
N SER A 945 21.53 -14.22 2.36
CA SER A 945 21.09 -15.25 3.29
C SER A 945 19.56 -15.33 3.39
N GLN A 946 19.05 -16.51 3.75
CA GLN A 946 17.62 -16.68 4.01
C GLN A 946 17.11 -15.78 5.14
N GLU A 947 17.96 -15.48 6.13
CA GLU A 947 17.65 -14.55 7.23
C GLU A 947 17.31 -13.14 6.72
N PHE A 948 18.05 -12.62 5.74
CA PHE A 948 17.73 -11.31 5.15
C PHE A 948 16.42 -11.34 4.39
N ALA A 949 16.17 -12.39 3.60
CA ALA A 949 14.89 -12.54 2.89
C ALA A 949 13.71 -12.64 3.87
N ASN A 950 13.90 -13.28 5.02
CA ASN A 950 12.91 -13.36 6.09
C ASN A 950 12.73 -12.01 6.82
N LYS A 951 13.80 -11.22 6.97
CA LYS A 951 13.78 -9.89 7.59
C LYS A 951 13.11 -8.85 6.69
N TYR A 952 13.28 -8.98 5.37
CA TYR A 952 12.72 -8.09 4.36
C TYR A 952 11.78 -8.83 3.40
N PRO A 953 10.64 -9.36 3.89
CA PRO A 953 9.75 -10.23 3.11
C PRO A 953 9.03 -9.49 1.97
N PHE A 954 9.04 -8.16 1.97
CA PHE A 954 8.51 -7.33 0.89
C PHE A 954 9.46 -7.24 -0.33
N LEU A 955 10.74 -7.58 -0.16
CA LEU A 955 11.69 -7.66 -1.27
C LEU A 955 11.62 -9.07 -1.89
N ASP A 956 11.31 -9.13 -3.18
CA ASP A 956 11.45 -10.37 -3.95
C ASP A 956 12.94 -10.68 -4.12
N CYS A 957 13.44 -11.52 -3.22
CA CYS A 957 14.81 -12.02 -3.21
C CYS A 957 14.97 -13.33 -3.99
N SER A 958 13.95 -13.82 -4.72
CA SER A 958 13.95 -15.17 -5.31
C SER A 958 15.14 -15.47 -6.24
N THR A 959 15.70 -14.45 -6.90
CA THR A 959 16.87 -14.58 -7.77
C THR A 959 18.21 -14.47 -7.03
N ALA A 960 18.20 -13.84 -5.86
CA ALA A 960 19.37 -13.46 -5.08
C ALA A 960 19.57 -14.31 -3.82
N ILE A 961 18.53 -15.00 -3.34
CA ILE A 961 18.55 -15.80 -2.11
C ILE A 961 19.46 -17.03 -2.27
N SER A 962 20.10 -17.40 -1.16
CA SER A 962 20.91 -18.62 -1.07
C SER A 962 20.06 -19.86 -0.84
N ASP A 963 20.43 -20.94 -1.52
CA ASP A 963 19.82 -22.27 -1.38
C ASP A 963 20.28 -23.01 -0.10
N TYR A 964 21.23 -22.44 0.65
CA TYR A 964 21.86 -23.09 1.80
C TYR A 964 21.75 -22.27 3.09
N GLU A 965 21.76 -22.95 4.24
CA GLU A 965 21.75 -22.32 5.55
C GLU A 965 23.09 -21.64 5.88
N LEU A 966 23.03 -20.57 6.67
CA LEU A 966 24.21 -19.79 7.07
C LEU A 966 25.07 -20.59 8.08
N ALA A 967 26.36 -20.64 7.83
CA ALA A 967 27.35 -21.21 8.74
C ALA A 967 28.52 -20.23 8.96
N PRO A 968 29.13 -20.20 10.15
CA PRO A 968 30.29 -19.35 10.40
C PRO A 968 31.50 -19.86 9.61
N SER A 969 32.31 -18.93 9.08
CA SER A 969 33.49 -19.23 8.28
C SER A 969 34.54 -20.07 9.03
N THR A 970 34.55 -20.00 10.37
CA THR A 970 35.43 -20.80 11.23
C THR A 970 35.19 -22.31 11.12
N ASP A 971 33.97 -22.72 10.79
CA ASP A 971 33.61 -24.14 10.67
C ASP A 971 34.01 -24.71 9.31
N LEU A 972 34.31 -23.83 8.35
CA LEU A 972 34.60 -24.19 6.97
C LEU A 972 36.08 -24.12 6.62
N PHE A 973 36.72 -23.03 7.01
CA PHE A 973 38.09 -22.71 6.66
C PHE A 973 38.99 -22.93 7.88
N CYS A 974 39.20 -24.22 8.22
CA CYS A 974 40.26 -24.64 9.15
C CYS A 974 41.56 -24.73 8.36
N TRP A 975 42.55 -23.92 8.74
CA TRP A 975 43.92 -24.00 8.23
C TRP A 975 44.88 -24.34 9.36
#